data_AF-A0A2D8I4Q9-F1
#
_entry.id   AF-A0A2D8I4Q9-F1
#
_cell.length_a   1.000
_cell.length_b   1.000
_cell.length_c   1.000
_cell.angle_alpha   90.00
_cell.angle_beta   90.00
_cell.angle_gamma   90.00
#
_symmetry.space_group_name_H-M   'P 1'
#
loop_
_entity.id
_entity.type
_entity.pdbx_description
1 polymer ?
#
loop_
_entity_poly.entity_id
_entity_poly.type
_entity_poly.pdbx_seq_one_letter_code
_entity_poly.pdbx_strand_id
1 'polypeptide(L)'
;MNIDRLIDRIEKALREKGTTDPVFHALAKEYANFRTQIDERLEHCVTLIRSGKDFAARELAEQPPDVLTLMEKLSFANDGKWRGVCDEKGLYTGPTWADEHVDLLNGLYDKEITEDSPLFREYRTAARSRDQEKTFKILKMILKANPDHAAARRHFGQLSVKILEDKIKELTSLIAAGREAEFLDLIIDIEDTDWVVQPKGEEWENALAVRESVERRNAKARLEQILVEIASFKAADDWKGSLALIGEFFNLAQEHGLEGELAADDINVYNEYKEWAEDLAEDAKSERELEAKVSSFKNRLAEMHQSETQGKKTLEIYLEEQNELRKFRQDFQDLGKSLSPEIMMDLQKAESHIKTRIARLRGRTKRLWFAAVFAFVLVAIGSVAGLWWLKGFWDARSAAEAVTKVPNPTQQWEKLNAFISNHGDYLEDIEVRKFVDQSVDKIFRDASNNLVTESQDEFLLVTQDKSLLPILKKEDVERKRAVVVGSMCDKILEDLDNDPNFEIRDGKRFLELFESAPRVKKDDQGKPLPLGEVDYYRFQENKIVLDKLQEIAASMARIEDNYDRKSERFKKLAEEVKNFDSKVLKAWKEFRDSGKADHGILAQEKYLDQLDSETREFSGSEAIDPNDYREVRDAIRQLKQTWKGYSKEVENKSGSSYDQLLKQADKLLAQSKRGATPDEKLGFLREMSQVLTKITELNKSSTEQEQMSSVQDREFRELLEAQKESVAALGQLGEVEGDLGKAKSLKEYFFALEKLLQNEALEKSKASHIRTVLSHRAKFSNDDGELRSKLFIEGPAEIWEKVESGEIVLQPDESRKEFDHIMAILTRPDLRNIWNYRLVECTPKQTAQQSVYTTNKKPLMSLYSYGPVKEEEVAQKFDEQGQPIPNPVKTRVQVGEFHWNGKVEGREFQATVFGGGIKGLTVEGGELTPESTFLNQQIERRLDPNTKSIAGPLMEMLEVVIADESISPLLKAFLHREIVELMKKNPTAWGVALSGQLLEDYEMLISKVKIRIRPTDWMDVKANESLSASLAQFYTQIGKRDYFPEANFTLGVLKSLQKVEFSLVGHVDVNERTRFNGATPGIYWGLAEKDGTLKISKPSDSKVVPFSPLIETDPKLENLLSQSYANANLPNGKFGNASTLLPLDFSK
;
A
#
# COMPACT_ATOMS: atom_id res chain seq x y z
N MET A 1 -41.39 17.43 7.51
CA MET A 1 -40.35 18.03 6.63
C MET A 1 -40.17 17.07 5.46
N ASN A 2 -40.42 17.50 4.22
CA ASN A 2 -40.66 16.58 3.10
C ASN A 2 -39.42 16.45 2.19
N ILE A 3 -38.77 15.29 2.23
CA ILE A 3 -37.56 14.99 1.44
C ILE A 3 -37.80 15.07 -0.07
N ASP A 4 -39.02 14.77 -0.53
CA ASP A 4 -39.37 14.85 -1.96
C ASP A 4 -39.35 16.31 -2.45
N ARG A 5 -39.80 17.25 -1.60
CA ARG A 5 -39.72 18.69 -1.91
C ARG A 5 -38.28 19.21 -1.95
N LEU A 6 -37.40 18.68 -1.09
CA LEU A 6 -35.96 19.03 -1.12
C LEU A 6 -35.34 18.56 -2.44
N ILE A 7 -35.63 17.33 -2.87
CA ILE A 7 -35.12 16.79 -4.14
C ILE A 7 -35.61 17.64 -5.31
N ASP A 8 -36.89 18.00 -5.35
CA ASP A 8 -37.44 18.87 -6.40
C ASP A 8 -36.75 20.25 -6.44
N ARG A 9 -36.45 20.84 -5.27
CA ARG A 9 -35.72 22.11 -5.15
C ARG A 9 -34.27 21.99 -5.65
N ILE A 10 -33.60 20.89 -5.31
CA ILE A 10 -32.26 20.57 -5.82
C ILE A 10 -32.28 20.42 -7.34
N GLU A 11 -33.24 19.65 -7.88
CA GLU A 11 -33.36 19.46 -9.32
C GLU A 11 -33.65 20.77 -10.07
N LYS A 12 -34.45 21.66 -9.48
CA LYS A 12 -34.74 22.98 -10.04
C LYS A 12 -33.50 23.88 -10.02
N ALA A 13 -32.79 23.94 -8.89
CA ALA A 13 -31.55 24.69 -8.73
C ALA A 13 -30.47 24.28 -9.76
N LEU A 14 -30.39 22.99 -10.07
CA LEU A 14 -29.49 22.44 -11.09
C LEU A 14 -29.89 22.79 -12.53
N ARG A 15 -31.18 23.07 -12.80
CA ARG A 15 -31.69 23.43 -14.14
C ARG A 15 -31.59 24.93 -14.43
N GLU A 16 -31.72 25.77 -13.41
CA GLU A 16 -31.69 27.23 -13.55
C GLU A 16 -30.25 27.78 -13.63
N LYS A 17 -29.90 28.40 -14.77
CA LYS A 17 -28.55 28.96 -15.01
C LYS A 17 -28.21 30.20 -14.16
N GLY A 18 -29.13 30.67 -13.32
CA GLY A 18 -28.98 31.87 -12.49
C GLY A 18 -29.10 31.61 -10.99
N THR A 19 -29.12 30.35 -10.55
CA THR A 19 -29.20 30.00 -9.12
C THR A 19 -27.95 30.52 -8.38
N THR A 20 -28.16 31.29 -7.31
CA THR A 20 -27.08 31.93 -6.55
C THR A 20 -26.43 30.98 -5.54
N ASP A 21 -25.18 31.27 -5.16
CA ASP A 21 -24.41 30.44 -4.21
C ASP A 21 -25.10 30.27 -2.83
N PRO A 22 -25.76 31.27 -2.24
CA PRO A 22 -26.51 31.09 -0.99
C PRO A 22 -27.63 30.04 -1.07
N VAL A 23 -28.27 29.90 -2.24
CA VAL A 23 -29.32 28.89 -2.45
C VAL A 23 -28.71 27.49 -2.49
N PHE A 24 -27.56 27.32 -3.15
CA PHE A 24 -26.80 26.07 -3.10
C PHE A 24 -26.34 25.74 -1.68
N HIS A 25 -25.86 26.72 -0.91
CA HIS A 25 -25.47 26.52 0.49
C HIS A 25 -26.64 26.05 1.36
N ALA A 26 -27.81 26.68 1.24
CA ALA A 26 -28.99 26.31 2.01
C ALA A 26 -29.47 24.89 1.68
N LEU A 27 -29.57 24.55 0.40
CA LEU A 27 -29.96 23.22 -0.06
C LEU A 27 -28.93 22.15 0.32
N ALA A 28 -27.63 22.46 0.24
CA ALA A 28 -26.56 21.52 0.61
C ALA A 28 -26.60 21.21 2.11
N LYS A 29 -26.85 22.23 2.95
CA LYS A 29 -27.03 22.07 4.40
C LYS A 29 -28.24 21.19 4.73
N GLU A 30 -29.38 21.43 4.07
CA GLU A 30 -30.60 20.65 4.28
C GLU A 30 -30.42 19.19 3.83
N TYR A 31 -29.78 18.98 2.67
CA TYR A 31 -29.41 17.66 2.16
C TYR A 31 -28.43 16.92 3.08
N ALA A 32 -27.40 17.61 3.59
CA ALA A 32 -26.45 17.06 4.53
C ALA A 32 -27.11 16.59 5.84
N ASN A 33 -28.03 17.39 6.39
CA ASN A 33 -28.76 17.05 7.60
C ASN A 33 -29.54 15.74 7.45
N PHE A 34 -30.23 15.53 6.32
CA PHE A 34 -30.95 14.27 6.08
C PHE A 34 -29.99 13.08 5.97
N ARG A 35 -28.84 13.24 5.31
CA ARG A 35 -27.85 12.17 5.18
C ARG A 35 -27.23 11.79 6.53
N THR A 36 -26.94 12.76 7.39
CA THR A 36 -26.44 12.51 8.75
C THR A 36 -27.46 11.78 9.62
N GLN A 37 -28.74 12.19 9.59
CA GLN A 37 -29.80 11.50 10.35
C GLN A 37 -29.98 10.04 9.92
N ILE A 38 -29.87 9.76 8.63
CA ILE A 38 -29.93 8.39 8.10
C ILE A 38 -28.73 7.58 8.57
N ASP A 39 -27.53 8.18 8.52
CA ASP A 39 -26.29 7.53 8.90
C ASP A 39 -26.28 7.14 10.38
N GLU A 40 -26.59 8.09 11.29
CA GLU A 40 -26.70 7.83 12.74
C GLU A 40 -27.71 6.70 13.04
N ARG A 41 -28.85 6.71 12.36
CA ARG A 41 -29.89 5.71 12.55
C ARG A 41 -29.47 4.35 12.01
N LEU A 42 -28.76 4.31 10.89
CA LEU A 42 -28.19 3.10 10.31
C LEU A 42 -27.12 2.50 11.24
N GLU A 43 -26.23 3.31 11.81
CA GLU A 43 -25.23 2.88 12.79
C GLU A 43 -25.85 2.29 14.05
N HIS A 44 -26.91 2.91 14.57
CA HIS A 44 -27.65 2.39 15.72
C HIS A 44 -28.33 1.05 15.37
N CYS A 45 -28.89 0.89 14.17
CA CYS A 45 -29.44 -0.38 13.71
C CYS A 45 -28.35 -1.47 13.66
N VAL A 46 -27.19 -1.17 13.09
CA VAL A 46 -26.05 -2.10 13.01
C VAL A 46 -25.54 -2.49 14.40
N THR A 47 -25.49 -1.56 15.35
CA THR A 47 -25.11 -1.83 16.74
C THR A 47 -26.09 -2.81 17.41
N LEU A 48 -27.39 -2.65 17.15
CA LEU A 48 -28.42 -3.56 17.64
C LEU A 48 -28.32 -4.94 16.98
N ILE A 49 -28.02 -5.01 15.67
CA ILE A 49 -27.78 -6.29 14.95
C ILE A 49 -26.56 -7.01 15.53
N ARG A 50 -25.43 -6.32 15.69
CA ARG A 50 -24.17 -6.89 16.21
C ARG A 50 -24.31 -7.36 17.66
N SER A 51 -25.19 -6.76 18.44
CA SER A 51 -25.50 -7.19 19.82
C SER A 51 -26.57 -8.30 19.91
N GLY A 52 -26.99 -8.86 18.77
CA GLY A 52 -27.98 -9.94 18.71
C GLY A 52 -29.41 -9.50 19.01
N LYS A 53 -29.68 -8.19 18.96
CA LYS A 53 -30.99 -7.58 19.20
C LYS A 53 -31.69 -7.26 17.88
N ASP A 54 -31.78 -8.24 16.98
CA ASP A 54 -32.38 -8.12 15.64
C ASP A 54 -33.78 -7.49 15.67
N PHE A 55 -34.58 -7.76 16.70
CA PHE A 55 -35.91 -7.15 16.85
C PHE A 55 -35.86 -5.64 17.07
N ALA A 56 -35.02 -5.16 18.00
CA ALA A 56 -34.89 -3.73 18.29
C ALA A 56 -34.27 -3.00 17.10
N ALA A 57 -33.37 -3.65 16.36
CA ALA A 57 -32.81 -3.11 15.11
C ALA A 57 -33.91 -2.91 14.05
N ARG A 58 -34.80 -3.90 13.86
CA ARG A 58 -35.95 -3.78 12.95
C ARG A 58 -36.90 -2.67 13.37
N GLU A 59 -37.25 -2.60 14.65
CA GLU A 59 -38.12 -1.54 15.17
C GLU A 59 -37.53 -0.16 14.94
N LEU A 60 -36.23 0.01 15.20
CA LEU A 60 -35.52 1.27 14.96
C LEU A 60 -35.46 1.61 13.47
N ALA A 61 -35.19 0.65 12.58
CA ALA A 61 -35.14 0.86 11.13
C ALA A 61 -36.51 1.22 10.53
N GLU A 62 -37.60 0.82 11.18
CA GLU A 62 -38.99 1.01 10.71
C GLU A 62 -39.72 2.22 11.34
N GLN A 63 -39.07 2.98 12.23
CA GLN A 63 -39.63 4.27 12.67
C GLN A 63 -39.91 5.18 11.45
N PRO A 64 -41.07 5.84 11.37
CA PRO A 64 -41.39 6.69 10.22
C PRO A 64 -40.51 7.95 10.21
N PRO A 65 -39.98 8.38 9.05
CA PRO A 65 -39.94 7.65 7.77
C PRO A 65 -38.87 6.53 7.82
N ASP A 66 -39.10 5.37 7.17
CA ASP A 66 -38.17 4.24 7.29
C ASP A 66 -36.81 4.52 6.61
N VAL A 67 -35.75 3.95 7.19
CA VAL A 67 -34.34 4.27 6.80
C VAL A 67 -34.06 3.93 5.34
N LEU A 68 -34.55 2.78 4.87
CA LEU A 68 -34.26 2.31 3.52
C LEU A 68 -34.97 3.16 2.46
N THR A 69 -36.24 3.54 2.71
CA THR A 69 -36.97 4.46 1.83
C THR A 69 -36.33 5.85 1.82
N LEU A 70 -35.86 6.36 2.96
CA LEU A 70 -35.13 7.63 3.01
C LEU A 70 -33.84 7.60 2.19
N MET A 71 -33.11 6.50 2.26
CA MET A 71 -31.90 6.28 1.45
C MET A 71 -32.21 6.23 -0.05
N GLU A 72 -33.27 5.53 -0.43
CA GLU A 72 -33.72 5.42 -1.83
C GLU A 72 -34.10 6.78 -2.39
N LYS A 73 -34.88 7.57 -1.63
CA LYS A 73 -35.30 8.92 -2.06
C LYS A 73 -34.12 9.86 -2.32
N LEU A 74 -33.13 9.90 -1.43
CA LEU A 74 -31.93 10.72 -1.61
C LEU A 74 -30.99 10.21 -2.71
N SER A 75 -31.19 9.00 -3.20
CA SER A 75 -30.47 8.41 -4.34
C SER A 75 -31.16 8.75 -5.69
N PHE A 76 -31.57 10.01 -5.86
CA PHE A 76 -32.29 10.47 -7.06
C PHE A 76 -31.39 10.59 -8.30
N ALA A 77 -31.99 10.66 -9.49
CA ALA A 77 -31.28 10.56 -10.77
C ALA A 77 -30.16 11.61 -10.98
N ASN A 78 -30.29 12.79 -10.40
CA ASN A 78 -29.30 13.87 -10.51
C ASN A 78 -28.42 14.03 -9.26
N ASP A 79 -28.46 13.10 -8.31
CA ASP A 79 -27.69 13.15 -7.06
C ASP A 79 -26.17 13.28 -7.31
N GLY A 80 -25.62 12.50 -8.24
CA GLY A 80 -24.19 12.61 -8.60
C GLY A 80 -23.81 13.99 -9.20
N LYS A 81 -24.73 14.64 -9.92
CA LYS A 81 -24.51 16.00 -10.44
C LYS A 81 -24.61 17.04 -9.32
N TRP A 82 -25.57 16.87 -8.41
CA TRP A 82 -25.74 17.72 -7.24
C TRP A 82 -24.48 17.73 -6.37
N ARG A 83 -23.98 16.53 -6.03
CA ARG A 83 -22.73 16.36 -5.26
C ARG A 83 -21.53 16.97 -5.98
N GLY A 84 -21.39 16.75 -7.30
CA GLY A 84 -20.33 17.38 -8.09
C GLY A 84 -20.37 18.92 -8.07
N VAL A 85 -21.55 19.54 -8.19
CA VAL A 85 -21.68 21.01 -8.10
C VAL A 85 -21.38 21.51 -6.69
N CYS A 86 -21.78 20.76 -5.65
CA CYS A 86 -21.45 21.10 -4.27
C CYS A 86 -19.95 20.98 -4.01
N ASP A 87 -19.29 19.95 -4.53
CA ASP A 87 -17.84 19.74 -4.40
C ASP A 87 -17.05 20.86 -5.11
N GLU A 88 -17.46 21.26 -6.32
CA GLU A 88 -16.89 22.41 -7.04
C GLU A 88 -17.00 23.72 -6.24
N LYS A 89 -18.06 23.86 -5.44
CA LYS A 89 -18.33 25.03 -4.60
C LYS A 89 -17.83 24.88 -3.15
N GLY A 90 -17.21 23.75 -2.80
CA GLY A 90 -16.72 23.47 -1.44
C GLY A 90 -17.83 23.30 -0.38
N LEU A 91 -19.01 22.83 -0.78
CA LEU A 91 -20.18 22.66 0.07
C LEU A 91 -20.28 21.23 0.62
N TYR A 92 -20.43 21.09 1.93
CA TYR A 92 -20.62 19.79 2.56
C TYR A 92 -22.01 19.24 2.27
N THR A 93 -22.07 18.00 1.76
CA THR A 93 -23.33 17.32 1.39
C THR A 93 -23.72 16.21 2.35
N GLY A 94 -23.04 16.03 3.48
CA GLY A 94 -23.33 14.97 4.45
C GLY A 94 -22.49 13.70 4.25
N PRO A 95 -22.61 12.72 5.16
CA PRO A 95 -21.83 11.48 5.10
C PRO A 95 -22.24 10.57 3.95
N THR A 96 -21.29 9.75 3.49
CA THR A 96 -21.54 8.59 2.62
C THR A 96 -21.88 7.37 3.47
N TRP A 97 -23.06 6.79 3.27
CA TRP A 97 -23.47 5.59 3.99
C TRP A 97 -22.59 4.40 3.60
N ALA A 98 -22.10 3.67 4.59
CA ALA A 98 -21.26 2.50 4.37
C ALA A 98 -22.06 1.32 3.80
N ASP A 99 -21.65 0.80 2.63
CA ASP A 99 -22.31 -0.34 1.96
C ASP A 99 -22.47 -1.54 2.91
N GLU A 100 -21.49 -1.81 3.78
CA GLU A 100 -21.55 -2.89 4.78
C GLU A 100 -22.70 -2.72 5.79
N HIS A 101 -23.00 -1.48 6.21
CA HIS A 101 -24.07 -1.20 7.16
C HIS A 101 -25.44 -1.41 6.51
N VAL A 102 -25.56 -1.00 5.24
CA VAL A 102 -26.75 -1.21 4.41
C VAL A 102 -26.98 -2.71 4.18
N ASP A 103 -25.91 -3.45 3.84
CA ASP A 103 -25.96 -4.91 3.65
C ASP A 103 -26.35 -5.65 4.93
N LEU A 104 -25.84 -5.25 6.09
CA LEU A 104 -26.22 -5.84 7.38
C LEU A 104 -27.70 -5.63 7.71
N LEU A 105 -28.22 -4.42 7.43
CA LEU A 105 -29.63 -4.12 7.62
C LEU A 105 -30.52 -4.91 6.63
N ASN A 106 -30.12 -4.97 5.35
CA ASN A 106 -30.82 -5.76 4.33
C ASN A 106 -30.82 -7.26 4.64
N GLY A 107 -29.67 -7.81 5.05
CA GLY A 107 -29.54 -9.22 5.44
C GLY A 107 -30.36 -9.58 6.69
N LEU A 108 -30.73 -8.58 7.51
CA LEU A 108 -31.70 -8.76 8.58
C LEU A 108 -33.14 -8.84 8.04
N TYR A 109 -33.50 -8.23 6.91
CA TYR A 109 -34.81 -8.44 6.28
C TYR A 109 -34.91 -9.77 5.51
N ASP A 110 -33.80 -10.32 5.01
CA ASP A 110 -33.75 -11.60 4.28
C ASP A 110 -34.00 -12.85 5.16
N LYS A 111 -33.98 -12.71 6.49
CA LYS A 111 -34.27 -13.81 7.42
C LYS A 111 -35.79 -14.00 7.61
N GLU A 112 -36.33 -15.08 7.04
CA GLU A 112 -37.72 -15.51 7.26
C GLU A 112 -38.05 -15.63 8.76
N ILE A 113 -39.17 -15.04 9.17
CA ILE A 113 -39.60 -15.01 10.58
C ILE A 113 -40.58 -16.15 10.84
N THR A 114 -40.24 -17.14 11.66
CA THR A 114 -41.17 -18.22 12.01
C THR A 114 -42.24 -17.75 13.02
N GLU A 115 -43.37 -18.46 13.10
CA GLU A 115 -44.47 -18.16 14.04
C GLU A 115 -44.07 -18.26 15.54
N ASP A 116 -42.98 -18.97 15.82
CA ASP A 116 -42.38 -19.10 17.15
C ASP A 116 -41.46 -17.93 17.53
N SER A 117 -41.26 -16.97 16.61
CA SER A 117 -40.45 -15.79 16.88
C SER A 117 -41.06 -14.88 17.97
N PRO A 118 -40.23 -14.11 18.69
CA PRO A 118 -40.69 -13.09 19.62
C PRO A 118 -41.71 -12.12 19.00
N LEU A 119 -41.56 -11.79 17.71
CA LEU A 119 -42.44 -10.86 16.99
C LEU A 119 -43.88 -11.37 16.89
N PHE A 120 -44.09 -12.65 16.56
CA PHE A 120 -45.43 -13.26 16.54
C PHE A 120 -46.02 -13.42 17.95
N ARG A 121 -45.20 -13.52 18.99
CA ARG A 121 -45.66 -13.51 20.40
C ARG A 121 -46.14 -12.12 20.83
N GLU A 122 -45.42 -11.06 20.43
CA GLU A 122 -45.83 -9.69 20.67
C GLU A 122 -47.10 -9.32 19.91
N TYR A 123 -47.20 -9.72 18.64
CA TYR A 123 -48.43 -9.59 17.86
C TYR A 123 -49.64 -10.21 18.57
N ARG A 124 -49.50 -11.47 19.03
CA ARG A 124 -50.57 -12.16 19.78
C ARG A 124 -50.92 -11.44 21.08
N THR A 125 -49.97 -10.76 21.70
CA THR A 125 -50.18 -10.01 22.94
C THR A 125 -50.91 -8.69 22.67
N ALA A 126 -50.45 -7.91 21.68
CA ALA A 126 -51.07 -6.65 21.27
C ALA A 126 -52.50 -6.85 20.73
N ALA A 127 -52.70 -7.89 19.93
CA ALA A 127 -54.02 -8.25 19.42
C ALA A 127 -55.00 -8.64 20.55
N ARG A 128 -54.52 -9.28 21.63
CA ARG A 128 -55.34 -9.59 22.82
C ARG A 128 -55.65 -8.35 23.64
N SER A 129 -54.71 -7.41 23.76
CA SER A 129 -54.92 -6.15 24.49
C SER A 129 -55.77 -5.14 23.72
N ARG A 130 -56.18 -5.44 22.48
CA ARG A 130 -56.95 -4.56 21.57
C ARG A 130 -56.26 -3.22 21.30
N ASP A 131 -54.93 -3.20 21.40
CA ASP A 131 -54.11 -2.04 21.08
C ASP A 131 -53.93 -1.99 19.56
N GLN A 132 -54.79 -1.22 18.89
CA GLN A 132 -54.89 -1.20 17.43
C GLN A 132 -53.62 -0.63 16.80
N GLU A 133 -53.06 0.45 17.34
CA GLU A 133 -51.83 1.05 16.81
C GLU A 133 -50.63 0.13 16.98
N LYS A 134 -50.46 -0.47 18.17
CA LYS A 134 -49.37 -1.43 18.40
C LYS A 134 -49.52 -2.69 17.54
N THR A 135 -50.76 -3.18 17.39
CA THR A 135 -51.05 -4.33 16.52
C THR A 135 -50.76 -4.01 15.05
N PHE A 136 -51.09 -2.80 14.60
CA PHE A 136 -50.81 -2.32 13.24
C PHE A 136 -49.31 -2.27 12.95
N LYS A 137 -48.52 -1.69 13.87
CA LYS A 137 -47.05 -1.63 13.77
C LYS A 137 -46.41 -3.02 13.70
N ILE A 138 -46.79 -3.93 14.60
CA ILE A 138 -46.20 -5.29 14.62
C ILE A 138 -46.59 -6.09 13.37
N LEU A 139 -47.83 -5.96 12.89
CA LEU A 139 -48.28 -6.64 11.66
C LEU A 139 -47.53 -6.15 10.41
N LYS A 140 -47.23 -4.85 10.34
CA LYS A 140 -46.39 -4.27 9.26
C LYS A 140 -45.01 -4.93 9.23
N MET A 141 -44.36 -5.05 10.40
CA MET A 141 -43.05 -5.71 10.53
C MET A 141 -43.09 -7.19 10.11
N ILE A 142 -44.15 -7.92 10.48
CA ILE A 142 -44.33 -9.34 10.09
C ILE A 142 -44.46 -9.46 8.57
N LEU A 143 -45.22 -8.58 7.92
CA LEU A 143 -45.48 -8.66 6.48
C LEU A 143 -44.30 -8.24 5.62
N LYS A 144 -43.39 -7.40 6.10
CA LYS A 144 -42.13 -7.11 5.38
C LYS A 144 -41.20 -8.33 5.33
N ALA A 145 -41.09 -9.09 6.43
CA ALA A 145 -40.24 -10.28 6.46
C ALA A 145 -40.92 -11.53 5.86
N ASN A 146 -42.24 -11.65 5.98
CA ASN A 146 -43.02 -12.73 5.37
C ASN A 146 -44.19 -12.16 4.53
N PRO A 147 -43.93 -11.67 3.31
CA PRO A 147 -44.95 -11.05 2.45
C PRO A 147 -46.16 -11.94 2.15
N ASP A 148 -45.93 -13.26 2.09
CA ASP A 148 -46.95 -14.25 1.73
C ASP A 148 -47.79 -14.76 2.92
N HIS A 149 -47.59 -14.22 4.12
CA HIS A 149 -48.33 -14.65 5.30
C HIS A 149 -49.80 -14.17 5.29
N ALA A 150 -50.69 -15.01 4.75
CA ALA A 150 -52.08 -14.68 4.45
C ALA A 150 -52.90 -14.12 5.63
N ALA A 151 -52.75 -14.64 6.85
CA ALA A 151 -53.55 -14.21 8.01
C ALA A 151 -53.15 -12.82 8.51
N ALA A 152 -51.83 -12.58 8.68
CA ALA A 152 -51.27 -11.27 8.99
C ALA A 152 -51.68 -10.22 7.93
N ARG A 153 -51.64 -10.56 6.63
CA ARG A 153 -52.01 -9.65 5.54
C ARG A 153 -53.47 -9.20 5.61
N ARG A 154 -54.38 -10.13 5.90
CA ARG A 154 -55.81 -9.82 6.08
C ARG A 154 -56.06 -8.92 7.29
N HIS A 155 -55.43 -9.24 8.44
CA HIS A 155 -55.62 -8.45 9.66
C HIS A 155 -55.01 -7.03 9.52
N PHE A 156 -53.84 -6.92 8.89
CA PHE A 156 -53.20 -5.64 8.59
C PHE A 156 -54.09 -4.77 7.69
N GLY A 157 -54.66 -5.33 6.62
CA GLY A 157 -55.57 -4.61 5.73
C GLY A 157 -56.81 -4.07 6.43
N GLN A 158 -57.46 -4.88 7.27
CA GLN A 158 -58.65 -4.46 8.03
C GLN A 158 -58.33 -3.33 9.02
N LEU A 159 -57.19 -3.42 9.70
CA LEU A 159 -56.76 -2.46 10.70
C LEU A 159 -56.29 -1.15 10.07
N SER A 160 -55.60 -1.24 8.92
CA SER A 160 -55.15 -0.09 8.12
C SER A 160 -56.30 0.82 7.73
N VAL A 161 -57.36 0.25 7.14
CA VAL A 161 -58.55 1.02 6.71
C VAL A 161 -59.22 1.69 7.90
N LYS A 162 -59.39 0.95 9.00
CA LYS A 162 -60.07 1.47 10.19
C LYS A 162 -59.32 2.63 10.85
N ILE A 163 -58.01 2.48 11.09
CA ILE A 163 -57.20 3.54 11.72
C ILE A 163 -57.18 4.77 10.82
N LEU A 164 -57.05 4.60 9.51
CA LEU A 164 -57.05 5.70 8.56
C LEU A 164 -58.37 6.49 8.58
N GLU A 165 -59.52 5.79 8.58
CA GLU A 165 -60.84 6.44 8.69
C GLU A 165 -60.99 7.23 10.00
N ASP A 166 -60.48 6.71 11.11
CA ASP A 166 -60.53 7.39 12.40
C ASP A 166 -59.63 8.65 12.40
N LYS A 167 -58.42 8.57 11.82
CA LYS A 167 -57.52 9.71 11.67
C LYS A 167 -58.04 10.80 10.72
N ILE A 168 -58.71 10.44 9.62
CA ILE A 168 -59.33 11.42 8.69
C ILE A 168 -60.48 12.17 9.37
N LYS A 169 -61.29 11.50 10.20
CA LYS A 169 -62.32 12.16 11.01
C LYS A 169 -61.71 13.13 12.02
N GLU A 170 -60.60 12.74 12.64
CA GLU A 170 -59.86 13.59 13.56
C GLU A 170 -59.30 14.83 12.87
N LEU A 171 -58.72 14.72 11.67
CA LEU A 171 -58.33 15.88 10.86
C LEU A 171 -59.48 16.85 10.65
N THR A 172 -60.65 16.34 10.27
CA THR A 172 -61.84 17.17 10.05
C THR A 172 -62.26 17.89 11.33
N SER A 173 -62.15 17.23 12.48
CA SER A 173 -62.40 17.84 13.79
C SER A 173 -61.38 18.93 14.13
N LEU A 174 -60.09 18.72 13.84
CA LEU A 174 -59.02 19.70 14.10
C LEU A 174 -59.15 20.94 13.22
N ILE A 175 -59.52 20.77 11.94
CA ILE A 175 -59.85 21.87 11.03
C ILE A 175 -61.01 22.69 11.61
N ALA A 176 -62.10 22.04 12.02
CA ALA A 176 -63.27 22.74 12.58
C ALA A 176 -62.95 23.45 13.91
N ALA A 177 -62.01 22.93 14.70
CA ALA A 177 -61.56 23.51 15.95
C ALA A 177 -60.48 24.60 15.81
N GLY A 178 -59.95 24.83 14.60
CA GLY A 178 -58.89 25.81 14.35
C GLY A 178 -57.54 25.47 14.99
N ARG A 179 -57.29 24.19 15.29
CA ARG A 179 -56.05 23.74 15.94
C ARG A 179 -54.98 23.43 14.88
N GLU A 180 -54.43 24.47 14.28
CA GLU A 180 -53.55 24.35 13.11
C GLU A 180 -52.28 23.52 13.36
N ALA A 181 -51.67 23.62 14.55
CA ALA A 181 -50.48 22.83 14.89
C ALA A 181 -50.78 21.33 14.99
N GLU A 182 -51.77 20.95 15.81
CA GLU A 182 -52.22 19.56 15.95
C GLU A 182 -52.70 18.98 14.60
N PHE A 183 -53.33 19.81 13.77
CA PHE A 183 -53.75 19.45 12.43
C PHE A 183 -52.58 19.12 11.49
N LEU A 184 -51.53 19.96 11.48
CA LEU A 184 -50.33 19.71 10.69
C LEU A 184 -49.56 18.47 11.18
N ASP A 185 -49.50 18.25 12.50
CA ASP A 185 -48.87 17.05 13.04
C ASP A 185 -49.61 15.78 12.61
N LEU A 186 -50.95 15.80 12.67
CA LEU A 186 -51.77 14.65 12.28
C LEU A 186 -51.73 14.39 10.77
N ILE A 187 -51.68 15.43 9.92
CA ILE A 187 -51.61 15.23 8.47
C ILE A 187 -50.26 14.62 8.06
N ILE A 188 -49.17 15.05 8.72
CA ILE A 188 -47.83 14.45 8.55
C ILE A 188 -47.86 13.00 9.00
N ASP A 189 -48.42 12.69 10.17
CA ASP A 189 -48.51 11.32 10.68
C ASP A 189 -49.35 10.39 9.77
N ILE A 190 -50.36 10.91 9.09
CA ILE A 190 -51.11 10.15 8.07
C ILE A 190 -50.26 9.93 6.81
N GLU A 191 -49.55 10.94 6.31
CA GLU A 191 -48.72 10.81 5.10
C GLU A 191 -47.49 9.92 5.30
N ASP A 192 -46.87 9.96 6.49
CA ASP A 192 -45.68 9.17 6.84
C ASP A 192 -46.02 7.70 7.15
N THR A 193 -47.32 7.35 7.25
CA THR A 193 -47.76 5.98 7.49
C THR A 193 -48.05 5.25 6.17
N ASP A 194 -47.37 4.11 5.92
CA ASP A 194 -47.67 3.24 4.78
C ASP A 194 -49.02 2.51 4.92
N TRP A 195 -50.10 3.16 4.49
CA TRP A 195 -51.43 2.56 4.48
C TRP A 195 -51.60 1.54 3.36
N VAL A 196 -52.39 0.49 3.61
CA VAL A 196 -52.78 -0.50 2.59
C VAL A 196 -53.65 0.14 1.51
N VAL A 197 -54.41 1.17 1.88
CA VAL A 197 -55.21 1.99 0.97
C VAL A 197 -54.82 3.44 1.22
N GLN A 198 -54.41 4.14 0.16
CA GLN A 198 -54.03 5.55 0.24
C GLN A 198 -55.22 6.40 0.72
N PRO A 199 -55.00 7.42 1.57
CA PRO A 199 -56.04 8.36 1.98
C PRO A 199 -56.64 9.04 0.74
N LYS A 200 -57.96 8.89 0.58
CA LYS A 200 -58.73 9.40 -0.55
C LYS A 200 -60.14 9.75 -0.09
N GLY A 201 -60.76 10.73 -0.73
CA GLY A 201 -62.11 11.20 -0.42
C GLY A 201 -62.15 12.70 -0.16
N GLU A 202 -63.36 13.26 -0.14
CA GLU A 202 -63.58 14.71 -0.01
C GLU A 202 -62.98 15.30 1.27
N GLU A 203 -63.03 14.56 2.39
CA GLU A 203 -62.48 15.00 3.68
C GLU A 203 -60.95 15.14 3.64
N TRP A 204 -60.26 14.23 2.95
CA TRP A 204 -58.80 14.28 2.78
C TRP A 204 -58.37 15.39 1.82
N GLU A 205 -59.07 15.57 0.70
CA GLU A 205 -58.80 16.67 -0.24
C GLU A 205 -58.99 18.04 0.43
N ASN A 206 -60.03 18.18 1.27
CA ASN A 206 -60.23 19.37 2.08
C ASN A 206 -59.09 19.59 3.08
N ALA A 207 -58.62 18.54 3.76
CA ALA A 207 -57.45 18.64 4.64
C ALA A 207 -56.19 19.11 3.89
N LEU A 208 -55.90 18.58 2.71
CA LEU A 208 -54.76 19.02 1.90
C LEU A 208 -54.85 20.50 1.51
N ALA A 209 -56.03 20.98 1.10
CA ALA A 209 -56.25 22.39 0.79
C ALA A 209 -56.06 23.30 2.02
N VAL A 210 -56.54 22.87 3.19
CA VAL A 210 -56.34 23.61 4.46
C VAL A 210 -54.85 23.65 4.82
N ARG A 211 -54.13 22.53 4.70
CA ARG A 211 -52.67 22.47 4.92
C ARG A 211 -51.93 23.48 4.05
N GLU A 212 -52.18 23.49 2.74
CA GLU A 212 -51.54 24.43 1.82
C GLU A 212 -51.78 25.89 2.25
N SER A 213 -52.99 26.21 2.68
CA SER A 213 -53.33 27.55 3.18
C SER A 213 -52.63 27.93 4.49
N VAL A 214 -52.40 26.96 5.39
CA VAL A 214 -51.70 27.18 6.67
C VAL A 214 -50.19 27.33 6.43
N GLU A 215 -49.58 26.41 5.67
CA GLU A 215 -48.15 26.45 5.33
C GLU A 215 -47.79 27.77 4.63
N ARG A 216 -48.61 28.20 3.66
CA ARG A 216 -48.41 29.47 2.95
C ARG A 216 -48.48 30.70 3.85
N ARG A 217 -49.38 30.73 4.84
CA ARG A 217 -49.46 31.82 5.83
C ARG A 217 -48.23 31.85 6.73
N ASN A 218 -47.78 30.69 7.22
CA ASN A 218 -46.61 30.60 8.08
C ASN A 218 -45.33 31.02 7.34
N ALA A 219 -45.17 30.60 6.09
CA ALA A 219 -44.04 31.00 5.26
C ALA A 219 -43.98 32.51 5.03
N LYS A 220 -45.13 33.14 4.76
CA LYS A 220 -45.22 34.61 4.63
C LYS A 220 -44.76 35.33 5.90
N ALA A 221 -45.23 34.89 7.08
CA ALA A 221 -44.80 35.47 8.35
C ALA A 221 -43.29 35.30 8.59
N ARG A 222 -42.70 34.17 8.17
CA ARG A 222 -41.25 33.94 8.28
C ARG A 222 -40.45 34.83 7.33
N LEU A 223 -40.92 35.06 6.11
CA LEU A 223 -40.27 36.00 5.18
C LEU A 223 -40.19 37.42 5.76
N GLU A 224 -41.29 37.90 6.34
CA GLU A 224 -41.34 39.21 7.01
C GLU A 224 -40.35 39.27 8.18
N GLN A 225 -40.25 38.20 8.97
CA GLN A 225 -39.29 38.10 10.07
C GLN A 225 -37.83 38.10 9.57
N ILE A 226 -37.54 37.36 8.50
CA ILE A 226 -36.19 37.28 7.92
C ILE A 226 -35.71 38.67 7.48
N LEU A 227 -36.58 39.50 6.89
CA LEU A 227 -36.20 40.86 6.48
C LEU A 227 -35.77 41.73 7.67
N VAL A 228 -36.43 41.57 8.82
CA VAL A 228 -36.05 42.25 10.08
C VAL A 228 -34.70 41.72 10.58
N GLU A 229 -34.47 40.42 10.51
CA GLU A 229 -33.22 39.79 10.94
C GLU A 229 -32.04 40.20 10.04
N ILE A 230 -32.20 40.20 8.72
CA ILE A 230 -31.17 40.66 7.77
C ILE A 230 -30.82 42.14 8.01
N ALA A 231 -31.82 42.99 8.27
CA ALA A 231 -31.58 44.39 8.63
C ALA A 231 -30.74 44.53 9.91
N SER A 232 -30.96 43.66 10.89
CA SER A 232 -30.17 43.64 12.12
C SER A 232 -28.72 43.21 11.88
N PHE A 233 -28.49 42.22 11.00
CA PHE A 233 -27.15 41.78 10.61
C PHE A 233 -26.40 42.86 9.83
N LYS A 234 -27.10 43.58 8.95
CA LYS A 234 -26.55 44.76 8.28
C LYS A 234 -26.11 45.84 9.27
N ALA A 235 -26.91 46.11 10.30
CA ALA A 235 -26.57 47.08 11.34
C ALA A 235 -25.37 46.63 12.22
N ALA A 236 -25.18 45.32 12.36
CA ALA A 236 -24.06 44.72 13.08
C ALA A 236 -22.81 44.49 12.21
N ASP A 237 -22.85 44.84 10.92
CA ASP A 237 -21.81 44.54 9.92
C ASP A 237 -21.48 43.04 9.78
N ASP A 238 -22.45 42.18 10.12
CA ASP A 238 -22.33 40.72 10.03
C ASP A 238 -22.88 40.21 8.69
N TRP A 239 -22.05 40.34 7.65
CA TRP A 239 -22.42 39.88 6.31
C TRP A 239 -22.66 38.37 6.22
N LYS A 240 -22.08 37.57 7.12
CA LYS A 240 -22.26 36.10 7.12
C LYS A 240 -23.64 35.71 7.63
N GLY A 241 -24.09 36.32 8.73
CA GLY A 241 -25.46 36.16 9.24
C GLY A 241 -26.49 36.58 8.20
N SER A 242 -26.23 37.68 7.49
CA SER A 242 -27.05 38.16 6.38
C SER A 242 -27.17 37.13 5.24
N LEU A 243 -26.04 36.59 4.72
CA LEU A 243 -26.06 35.61 3.62
C LEU A 243 -26.83 34.33 3.95
N ALA A 244 -26.76 33.85 5.20
CA ALA A 244 -27.48 32.65 5.61
C ALA A 244 -29.00 32.83 5.50
N LEU A 245 -29.50 33.99 5.93
CA LEU A 245 -30.92 34.32 5.89
C LEU A 245 -31.40 34.71 4.50
N ILE A 246 -30.53 35.27 3.65
CA ILE A 246 -30.85 35.55 2.24
C ILE A 246 -31.21 34.26 1.51
N GLY A 247 -30.48 33.17 1.76
CA GLY A 247 -30.81 31.86 1.22
C GLY A 247 -32.15 31.31 1.72
N GLU A 248 -32.45 31.46 3.01
CA GLU A 248 -33.74 31.05 3.60
C GLU A 248 -34.91 31.85 3.00
N PHE A 249 -34.75 33.17 2.84
CA PHE A 249 -35.75 34.06 2.26
C PHE A 249 -36.11 33.64 0.83
N PHE A 250 -35.10 33.43 -0.02
CA PHE A 250 -35.34 33.01 -1.40
C PHE A 250 -36.08 31.67 -1.47
N ASN A 251 -35.67 30.71 -0.65
CA ASN A 251 -36.28 29.39 -0.60
C ASN A 251 -37.77 29.44 -0.21
N LEU A 252 -38.11 30.14 0.87
CA LEU A 252 -39.49 30.26 1.34
C LEU A 252 -40.39 31.03 0.36
N ALA A 253 -39.85 32.08 -0.26
CA ALA A 253 -40.59 32.87 -1.25
C ALA A 253 -40.93 32.06 -2.49
N GLN A 254 -39.97 31.23 -2.95
CA GLN A 254 -40.14 30.35 -4.09
C GLN A 254 -41.02 29.14 -3.77
N GLU A 255 -40.83 28.49 -2.60
CA GLU A 255 -41.55 27.27 -2.19
C GLU A 255 -43.06 27.49 -2.11
N HIS A 256 -43.49 28.64 -1.61
CA HIS A 256 -44.91 28.93 -1.38
C HIS A 256 -45.52 29.91 -2.40
N GLY A 257 -44.80 30.21 -3.49
CA GLY A 257 -45.26 31.11 -4.56
C GLY A 257 -45.57 32.52 -4.03
N LEU A 258 -44.74 33.03 -3.12
CA LEU A 258 -44.93 34.32 -2.46
C LEU A 258 -44.15 35.48 -3.12
N GLU A 259 -43.38 35.20 -4.18
CA GLU A 259 -42.56 36.19 -4.91
C GLU A 259 -43.36 37.42 -5.37
N GLY A 260 -44.64 37.24 -5.73
CA GLY A 260 -45.52 38.32 -6.18
C GLY A 260 -46.38 38.98 -5.09
N GLU A 261 -46.31 38.49 -3.85
CA GLU A 261 -47.10 38.99 -2.71
C GLU A 261 -46.28 39.82 -1.71
N LEU A 262 -44.96 39.83 -1.86
CA LEU A 262 -44.05 40.69 -1.09
C LEU A 262 -44.18 42.15 -1.55
N ALA A 263 -44.08 43.09 -0.62
CA ALA A 263 -44.11 44.50 -0.99
C ALA A 263 -42.86 44.87 -1.80
N ALA A 264 -42.98 45.83 -2.72
CA ALA A 264 -41.84 46.28 -3.53
C ALA A 264 -40.69 46.82 -2.66
N ASP A 265 -41.02 47.44 -1.52
CA ASP A 265 -40.02 47.95 -0.57
C ASP A 265 -39.24 46.82 0.11
N ASP A 266 -39.92 45.72 0.48
CA ASP A 266 -39.29 44.54 1.10
C ASP A 266 -38.31 43.84 0.14
N ILE A 267 -38.68 43.75 -1.14
CA ILE A 267 -37.81 43.20 -2.20
C ILE A 267 -36.58 44.09 -2.42
N ASN A 268 -36.74 45.41 -2.37
CA ASN A 268 -35.63 46.34 -2.50
C ASN A 268 -34.66 46.23 -1.32
N VAL A 269 -35.17 46.15 -0.09
CA VAL A 269 -34.36 45.96 1.12
C VAL A 269 -33.60 44.63 1.06
N TYR A 270 -34.27 43.55 0.65
CA TYR A 270 -33.63 42.25 0.45
C TYR A 270 -32.48 42.32 -0.57
N ASN A 271 -32.71 42.93 -1.73
CA ASN A 271 -31.70 43.03 -2.80
C ASN A 271 -30.50 43.91 -2.37
N GLU A 272 -30.74 45.02 -1.68
CA GLU A 272 -29.69 45.90 -1.17
C GLU A 272 -28.79 45.16 -0.17
N TYR A 273 -29.38 44.43 0.78
CA TYR A 273 -28.61 43.70 1.78
C TYR A 273 -27.94 42.46 1.23
N LYS A 274 -28.53 41.86 0.18
CA LYS A 274 -27.89 40.80 -0.59
C LYS A 274 -26.65 41.29 -1.31
N GLU A 275 -26.76 42.37 -2.09
CA GLU A 275 -25.63 42.94 -2.83
C GLU A 275 -24.49 43.32 -1.88
N TRP A 276 -24.80 43.99 -0.76
CA TRP A 276 -23.82 44.30 0.27
C TRP A 276 -23.11 43.06 0.84
N ALA A 277 -23.86 42.01 1.16
CA ALA A 277 -23.30 40.83 1.79
C ALA A 277 -22.48 39.99 0.79
N GLU A 278 -22.86 39.98 -0.49
CA GLU A 278 -22.11 39.35 -1.59
C GLU A 278 -20.79 40.09 -1.85
N ASP A 279 -20.80 41.43 -1.89
CA ASP A 279 -19.59 42.25 -2.08
C ASP A 279 -18.56 42.00 -0.97
N LEU A 280 -18.98 42.00 0.30
CA LEU A 280 -18.08 41.74 1.42
C LEU A 280 -17.56 40.29 1.45
N ALA A 281 -18.35 39.33 0.97
CA ALA A 281 -17.91 37.96 0.84
C ALA A 281 -16.81 37.80 -0.22
N GLU A 282 -16.97 38.49 -1.36
CA GLU A 282 -15.97 38.50 -2.44
C GLU A 282 -14.68 39.19 -1.99
N ASP A 283 -14.78 40.31 -1.26
CA ASP A 283 -13.62 40.98 -0.68
C ASP A 283 -12.88 40.11 0.34
N ALA A 284 -13.59 39.46 1.26
CA ALA A 284 -12.99 38.54 2.23
C ALA A 284 -12.35 37.32 1.55
N LYS A 285 -12.93 36.83 0.44
CA LYS A 285 -12.35 35.74 -0.35
C LYS A 285 -11.03 36.16 -0.99
N SER A 286 -11.00 37.31 -1.66
CA SER A 286 -9.79 37.83 -2.32
C SER A 286 -8.66 38.14 -1.33
N GLU A 287 -8.96 38.62 -0.12
CA GLU A 287 -7.97 38.80 0.95
C GLU A 287 -7.35 37.48 1.41
N ARG A 288 -8.18 36.44 1.64
CA ARG A 288 -7.68 35.11 2.01
C ARG A 288 -6.81 34.48 0.92
N GLU A 289 -7.19 34.66 -0.35
CA GLU A 289 -6.39 34.19 -1.49
C GLU A 289 -5.02 34.89 -1.54
N LEU A 290 -4.99 36.20 -1.28
CA LEU A 290 -3.76 36.97 -1.18
C LEU A 290 -2.88 36.49 0.00
N GLU A 291 -3.45 36.32 1.19
CA GLU A 291 -2.73 35.83 2.37
C GLU A 291 -2.16 34.42 2.16
N ALA A 292 -2.95 33.51 1.56
CA ALA A 292 -2.50 32.16 1.23
C ALA A 292 -1.33 32.18 0.24
N LYS A 293 -1.38 33.05 -0.78
CA LYS A 293 -0.30 33.22 -1.75
C LYS A 293 0.95 33.84 -1.13
N VAL A 294 0.81 34.82 -0.24
CA VAL A 294 1.91 35.41 0.52
C VAL A 294 2.56 34.39 1.45
N SER A 295 1.77 33.57 2.13
CA SER A 295 2.25 32.48 2.99
C SER A 295 3.02 31.42 2.19
N SER A 296 2.46 30.98 1.06
CA SER A 296 3.13 30.07 0.13
C SER A 296 4.46 30.63 -0.38
N PHE A 297 4.50 31.91 -0.75
CA PHE A 297 5.72 32.60 -1.14
C PHE A 297 6.77 32.64 -0.02
N LYS A 298 6.39 32.99 1.21
CA LYS A 298 7.30 33.02 2.38
C LYS A 298 7.85 31.63 2.70
N ASN A 299 7.01 30.61 2.68
CA ASN A 299 7.44 29.22 2.89
C ASN A 299 8.42 28.77 1.81
N ARG A 300 8.12 29.09 0.54
CA ARG A 300 9.02 28.76 -0.56
C ARG A 300 10.35 29.49 -0.45
N LEU A 301 10.38 30.76 -0.04
CA LEU A 301 11.62 31.48 0.24
C LEU A 301 12.42 30.81 1.37
N ALA A 302 11.77 30.37 2.45
CA ALA A 302 12.43 29.65 3.53
C ALA A 302 13.06 28.33 3.06
N GLU A 303 12.35 27.55 2.25
CA GLU A 303 12.87 26.33 1.61
C GLU A 303 14.07 26.63 0.71
N MET A 304 14.00 27.70 -0.09
CA MET A 304 15.09 28.12 -0.97
C MET A 304 16.33 28.52 -0.17
N HIS A 305 16.17 29.19 0.98
CA HIS A 305 17.28 29.51 1.88
C HIS A 305 17.85 28.27 2.56
N GLN A 306 17.00 27.37 3.07
CA GLN A 306 17.42 26.13 3.72
C GLN A 306 18.21 25.22 2.77
N SER A 307 17.70 25.02 1.56
CA SER A 307 18.37 24.23 0.53
C SER A 307 19.70 24.87 0.05
N GLU A 308 19.89 26.19 0.22
CA GLU A 308 21.18 26.84 -0.04
C GLU A 308 22.20 26.57 1.09
N THR A 309 21.75 26.44 2.34
CA THR A 309 22.62 26.09 3.47
C THR A 309 23.08 24.62 3.45
N GLN A 310 22.31 23.73 2.82
CA GLN A 310 22.58 22.28 2.80
C GLN A 310 23.51 21.81 1.66
N GLY A 311 23.81 22.64 0.64
CA GLY A 311 24.77 22.27 -0.40
C GLY A 311 24.73 23.12 -1.69
N LYS A 312 25.67 22.86 -2.62
CA LYS A 312 25.72 23.55 -3.93
C LYS A 312 24.59 23.06 -4.84
N LYS A 313 23.52 23.85 -4.96
CA LYS A 313 22.45 23.66 -5.94
C LYS A 313 22.98 23.70 -7.38
N THR A 314 22.39 22.88 -8.26
CA THR A 314 22.71 22.83 -9.69
C THR A 314 22.11 24.04 -10.43
N LEU A 315 22.57 24.28 -11.66
CA LEU A 315 22.04 25.38 -12.49
C LEU A 315 20.55 25.19 -12.82
N GLU A 316 20.10 23.94 -12.98
CA GLU A 316 18.70 23.59 -13.27
C GLU A 316 17.79 23.98 -12.10
N ILE A 317 18.17 23.64 -10.87
CA ILE A 317 17.43 24.02 -9.66
C ILE A 317 17.29 25.55 -9.56
N TYR A 318 18.36 26.31 -9.81
CA TYR A 318 18.26 27.78 -9.79
C TYR A 318 17.40 28.36 -10.93
N LEU A 319 17.32 27.69 -12.08
CA LEU A 319 16.45 28.13 -13.19
C LEU A 319 14.97 27.83 -12.91
N GLU A 320 14.70 26.69 -12.27
CA GLU A 320 13.38 26.34 -11.76
C GLU A 320 12.90 27.34 -10.71
N GLU A 321 13.72 27.61 -9.69
CA GLU A 321 13.44 28.63 -8.67
C GLU A 321 13.24 30.03 -9.29
N GLN A 322 13.98 30.38 -10.35
CA GLN A 322 13.75 31.64 -11.08
C GLN A 322 12.39 31.68 -11.78
N ASN A 323 11.92 30.57 -12.33
CA ASN A 323 10.60 30.49 -12.98
C ASN A 323 9.48 30.54 -11.94
N GLU A 324 9.66 29.90 -10.79
CA GLU A 324 8.72 29.96 -9.67
C GLU A 324 8.59 31.39 -9.13
N LEU A 325 9.69 32.11 -8.91
CA LEU A 325 9.63 33.51 -8.47
C LEU A 325 8.93 34.42 -9.50
N ARG A 326 9.09 34.14 -10.80
CA ARG A 326 8.35 34.85 -11.86
C ARG A 326 6.85 34.54 -11.82
N LYS A 327 6.49 33.29 -11.54
CA LYS A 327 5.09 32.88 -11.36
C LYS A 327 4.48 33.58 -10.14
N PHE A 328 5.17 33.61 -9.00
CA PHE A 328 4.72 34.39 -7.84
C PHE A 328 4.54 35.88 -8.17
N ARG A 329 5.47 36.48 -8.92
CA ARG A 329 5.30 37.87 -9.39
C ARG A 329 4.04 38.05 -10.22
N GLN A 330 3.76 37.12 -11.13
CA GLN A 330 2.58 37.19 -12.00
C GLN A 330 1.29 36.99 -11.20
N ASP A 331 1.23 35.96 -10.35
CA ASP A 331 0.10 35.71 -9.44
C ASP A 331 -0.20 36.95 -8.57
N PHE A 332 0.85 37.61 -8.07
CA PHE A 332 0.74 38.85 -7.29
C PHE A 332 0.27 40.07 -8.10
N GLN A 333 0.53 40.11 -9.41
CA GLN A 333 0.03 41.16 -10.31
C GLN A 333 -1.43 40.91 -10.70
N ASP A 334 -1.80 39.66 -10.92
CA ASP A 334 -3.14 39.25 -11.33
C ASP A 334 -4.18 39.47 -10.20
N LEU A 335 -3.75 39.35 -8.94
CA LEU A 335 -4.60 39.59 -7.76
C LEU A 335 -4.93 41.08 -7.51
N GLY A 336 -4.32 42.02 -8.25
CA GLY A 336 -4.75 43.42 -8.35
C GLY A 336 -4.68 44.31 -7.08
N LYS A 337 -4.47 43.76 -5.89
CA LYS A 337 -4.37 44.50 -4.61
C LYS A 337 -2.92 44.86 -4.27
N SER A 338 -2.69 46.05 -3.70
CA SER A 338 -1.34 46.55 -3.39
C SER A 338 -0.67 45.69 -2.31
N LEU A 339 0.31 44.87 -2.71
CA LEU A 339 1.15 44.10 -1.78
C LEU A 339 1.96 45.01 -0.86
N SER A 340 2.29 44.51 0.33
CA SER A 340 3.16 45.24 1.24
C SER A 340 4.53 45.50 0.58
N PRO A 341 5.14 46.68 0.82
CA PRO A 341 6.46 47.00 0.28
C PRO A 341 7.54 45.98 0.68
N GLU A 342 7.36 45.32 1.82
CA GLU A 342 8.26 44.29 2.35
C GLU A 342 8.27 43.02 1.48
N ILE A 343 7.08 42.51 1.10
CA ILE A 343 6.97 41.31 0.25
C ILE A 343 7.57 41.57 -1.14
N MET A 344 7.33 42.76 -1.69
CA MET A 344 7.93 43.16 -2.97
C MET A 344 9.46 43.27 -2.88
N MET A 345 9.97 43.78 -1.76
CA MET A 345 11.41 43.87 -1.52
C MET A 345 12.04 42.48 -1.37
N ASP A 346 11.39 41.55 -0.68
CA ASP A 346 11.87 40.17 -0.53
C ASP A 346 11.85 39.40 -1.85
N LEU A 347 10.81 39.57 -2.67
CA LEU A 347 10.73 39.04 -4.02
C LEU A 347 11.87 39.57 -4.90
N GLN A 348 12.14 40.87 -4.86
CA GLN A 348 13.26 41.47 -5.59
C GLN A 348 14.62 40.97 -5.11
N LYS A 349 14.82 40.84 -3.79
CA LYS A 349 16.05 40.29 -3.21
C LYS A 349 16.27 38.85 -3.66
N ALA A 350 15.25 37.99 -3.57
CA ALA A 350 15.33 36.60 -3.98
C ALA A 350 15.66 36.46 -5.48
N GLU A 351 14.98 37.22 -6.34
CA GLU A 351 15.27 37.22 -7.78
C GLU A 351 16.69 37.69 -8.09
N SER A 352 17.14 38.77 -7.45
CA SER A 352 18.49 39.32 -7.66
C SER A 352 19.57 38.33 -7.21
N HIS A 353 19.33 37.65 -6.09
CA HIS A 353 20.21 36.64 -5.53
C HIS A 353 20.36 35.45 -6.50
N ILE A 354 19.24 34.89 -6.97
CA ILE A 354 19.25 33.78 -7.93
C ILE A 354 19.87 34.18 -9.26
N LYS A 355 19.53 35.36 -9.78
CA LYS A 355 20.11 35.88 -11.03
C LYS A 355 21.64 35.99 -10.94
N THR A 356 22.15 36.41 -9.79
CA THR A 356 23.60 36.48 -9.50
C THR A 356 24.23 35.08 -9.41
N ARG A 357 23.56 34.11 -8.80
CA ARG A 357 24.02 32.71 -8.73
C ARG A 357 24.02 32.02 -10.09
N ILE A 358 22.96 32.17 -10.87
CA ILE A 358 22.86 31.70 -12.26
C ILE A 358 24.00 32.31 -13.09
N ALA A 359 24.29 33.60 -12.95
CA ALA A 359 25.39 34.25 -13.67
C ALA A 359 26.76 33.68 -13.28
N ARG A 360 27.02 33.43 -11.99
CA ARG A 360 28.26 32.79 -11.51
C ARG A 360 28.40 31.35 -11.98
N LEU A 361 27.31 30.57 -11.93
CA LEU A 361 27.30 29.18 -12.40
C LEU A 361 27.47 29.10 -13.92
N ARG A 362 26.76 29.93 -14.70
CA ARG A 362 26.99 30.10 -16.16
C ARG A 362 28.40 30.57 -16.46
N GLY A 363 29.02 31.38 -15.60
CA GLY A 363 30.44 31.75 -15.71
C GLY A 363 31.38 30.56 -15.49
N ARG A 364 31.05 29.67 -14.55
CA ARG A 364 31.78 28.42 -14.28
C ARG A 364 31.57 27.38 -15.39
N THR A 365 30.34 27.22 -15.90
CA THR A 365 30.06 26.37 -17.06
C THR A 365 30.63 26.97 -18.33
N LYS A 366 30.71 28.29 -18.52
CA LYS A 366 31.47 28.88 -19.64
C LYS A 366 32.96 28.60 -19.51
N ARG A 367 33.57 28.63 -18.31
CA ARG A 367 34.98 28.24 -18.11
C ARG A 367 35.21 26.74 -18.29
N LEU A 368 34.30 25.90 -17.81
CA LEU A 368 34.32 24.44 -18.03
C LEU A 368 33.98 24.06 -19.47
N TRP A 369 33.14 24.83 -20.16
CA TRP A 369 32.81 24.67 -21.58
C TRP A 369 33.90 25.25 -22.44
N PHE A 370 34.60 26.32 -22.06
CA PHE A 370 35.85 26.73 -22.71
C PHE A 370 36.95 25.70 -22.48
N ALA A 371 37.08 25.10 -21.29
CA ALA A 371 38.01 24.01 -21.03
C ALA A 371 37.61 22.70 -21.72
N ALA A 372 36.32 22.40 -21.81
CA ALA A 372 35.78 21.22 -22.48
C ALA A 372 35.73 21.41 -23.99
N VAL A 373 35.54 22.61 -24.53
CA VAL A 373 35.72 22.93 -25.96
C VAL A 373 37.20 22.97 -26.28
N PHE A 374 38.09 23.38 -25.37
CA PHE A 374 39.54 23.23 -25.57
C PHE A 374 39.94 21.75 -25.55
N ALA A 375 39.40 20.95 -24.63
CA ALA A 375 39.58 19.50 -24.59
C ALA A 375 38.87 18.78 -25.75
N PHE A 376 37.73 19.27 -26.22
CA PHE A 376 36.97 18.74 -27.35
C PHE A 376 37.54 19.20 -28.68
N VAL A 377 38.25 20.32 -28.76
CA VAL A 377 39.08 20.69 -29.93
C VAL A 377 40.35 19.86 -29.94
N LEU A 378 40.96 19.57 -28.78
CA LEU A 378 42.07 18.61 -28.68
C LEU A 378 41.63 17.16 -28.98
N VAL A 379 40.43 16.76 -28.57
CA VAL A 379 39.83 15.44 -28.86
C VAL A 379 39.23 15.40 -30.26
N ALA A 380 38.69 16.48 -30.83
CA ALA A 380 38.14 16.54 -32.20
C ALA A 380 39.26 16.59 -33.26
N ILE A 381 40.39 17.24 -32.97
CA ILE A 381 41.60 17.08 -33.79
C ILE A 381 42.09 15.61 -33.73
N GLY A 382 41.84 14.89 -32.63
CA GLY A 382 42.11 13.44 -32.52
C GLY A 382 41.03 12.50 -33.09
N SER A 383 39.76 12.89 -33.10
CA SER A 383 38.63 12.01 -33.46
C SER A 383 38.11 12.19 -34.89
N VAL A 384 38.49 13.28 -35.59
CA VAL A 384 38.34 13.37 -37.06
C VAL A 384 39.37 12.50 -37.79
N ALA A 385 40.54 12.24 -37.20
CA ALA A 385 41.50 11.25 -37.72
C ALA A 385 41.10 9.80 -37.39
N GLY A 386 40.55 9.54 -36.20
CA GLY A 386 40.13 8.20 -35.77
C GLY A 386 38.85 7.67 -36.43
N LEU A 387 37.87 8.52 -36.72
CA LEU A 387 36.63 8.11 -37.39
C LEU A 387 36.79 7.87 -38.89
N TRP A 388 37.84 8.43 -39.52
CA TRP A 388 38.21 8.11 -40.90
C TRP A 388 38.93 6.74 -40.99
N TRP A 389 39.73 6.38 -39.98
CA TRP A 389 40.40 5.08 -39.88
C TRP A 389 39.44 3.92 -39.55
N LEU A 390 38.50 4.12 -38.62
CA LEU A 390 37.54 3.07 -38.21
C LEU A 390 36.56 2.68 -39.33
N LYS A 391 36.14 3.63 -40.18
CA LYS A 391 35.28 3.28 -41.33
C LYS A 391 36.03 2.45 -42.38
N GLY A 392 37.29 2.79 -42.65
CA GLY A 392 38.15 2.01 -43.57
C GLY A 392 38.51 0.61 -43.04
N PHE A 393 38.67 0.45 -41.72
CA PHE A 393 38.94 -0.85 -41.08
C PHE A 393 37.79 -1.85 -41.23
N TRP A 394 36.54 -1.42 -41.04
CA TRP A 394 35.38 -2.30 -41.18
C TRP A 394 35.09 -2.69 -42.64
N ASP A 395 35.28 -1.76 -43.58
CA ASP A 395 35.17 -2.06 -45.01
C ASP A 395 36.26 -3.05 -45.48
N ALA A 396 37.51 -2.90 -45.01
CA ALA A 396 38.59 -3.85 -45.31
C ALA A 396 38.34 -5.25 -44.73
N ARG A 397 37.82 -5.36 -43.49
CA ARG A 397 37.50 -6.66 -42.88
C ARG A 397 36.40 -7.42 -43.64
N SER A 398 35.36 -6.70 -44.08
CA SER A 398 34.24 -7.31 -44.81
C SER A 398 34.62 -7.77 -46.22
N ALA A 399 35.47 -7.02 -46.93
CA ALA A 399 35.98 -7.38 -48.25
C ALA A 399 36.94 -8.57 -48.18
N ALA A 400 37.69 -8.73 -47.09
CA ALA A 400 38.60 -9.86 -46.87
C ALA A 400 37.84 -11.20 -46.72
N GLU A 401 36.73 -11.23 -45.95
CA GLU A 401 35.89 -12.43 -45.80
C GLU A 401 35.25 -12.91 -47.12
N ALA A 402 35.08 -12.02 -48.09
CA ALA A 402 34.52 -12.36 -49.41
C ALA A 402 35.51 -13.08 -50.35
N VAL A 403 36.83 -13.02 -50.06
CA VAL A 403 37.88 -13.68 -50.85
C VAL A 403 37.80 -15.21 -50.71
N THR A 404 37.48 -15.72 -49.52
CA THR A 404 37.52 -17.16 -49.20
C THR A 404 36.21 -17.92 -49.49
N LYS A 405 35.22 -17.25 -50.09
CA LYS A 405 33.88 -17.79 -50.41
C LYS A 405 33.68 -18.15 -51.90
N VAL A 406 34.73 -18.05 -52.72
CA VAL A 406 34.71 -18.46 -54.14
C VAL A 406 35.18 -19.92 -54.27
N PRO A 407 34.56 -20.77 -55.09
CA PRO A 407 34.83 -22.22 -55.08
C PRO A 407 36.14 -22.68 -55.77
N ASN A 408 36.89 -21.80 -56.44
CA ASN A 408 38.10 -22.17 -57.21
C ASN A 408 39.37 -21.43 -56.69
N PRO A 409 40.47 -22.16 -56.36
CA PRO A 409 41.74 -21.57 -55.90
C PRO A 409 42.33 -20.44 -56.76
N THR A 410 42.20 -20.52 -58.10
CA THR A 410 42.72 -19.47 -59.01
C THR A 410 41.95 -18.16 -58.87
N GLN A 411 40.62 -18.24 -58.73
CA GLN A 411 39.77 -17.06 -58.53
C GLN A 411 39.88 -16.50 -57.10
N GLN A 412 40.20 -17.35 -56.13
CA GLN A 412 40.51 -16.90 -54.77
C GLN A 412 41.82 -16.08 -54.76
N TRP A 413 42.83 -16.48 -55.54
CA TRP A 413 44.10 -15.77 -55.67
C TRP A 413 43.94 -14.38 -56.34
N GLU A 414 43.15 -14.28 -57.40
CA GLU A 414 42.87 -12.99 -58.09
C GLU A 414 42.09 -12.00 -57.21
N LYS A 415 41.10 -12.48 -56.45
CA LYS A 415 40.38 -11.64 -55.49
C LYS A 415 41.25 -11.19 -54.32
N LEU A 416 42.17 -12.05 -53.86
CA LEU A 416 43.16 -11.65 -52.86
C LEU A 416 44.06 -10.54 -53.39
N ASN A 417 44.49 -10.60 -54.66
CA ASN A 417 45.28 -9.52 -55.27
C ASN A 417 44.52 -8.20 -55.37
N ALA A 418 43.26 -8.25 -55.81
CA ALA A 418 42.41 -7.06 -55.90
C ALA A 418 42.14 -6.45 -54.51
N PHE A 419 41.96 -7.28 -53.48
CA PHE A 419 41.79 -6.84 -52.10
C PHE A 419 42.99 -6.06 -51.60
N ILE A 420 44.20 -6.60 -51.78
CA ILE A 420 45.39 -5.99 -51.20
C ILE A 420 45.81 -4.71 -51.97
N SER A 421 45.51 -4.62 -53.28
CA SER A 421 45.69 -3.39 -54.05
C SER A 421 44.76 -2.25 -53.62
N ASN A 422 43.53 -2.55 -53.18
CA ASN A 422 42.52 -1.55 -52.84
C ASN A 422 42.58 -1.12 -51.36
N HIS A 423 43.23 -1.90 -50.50
CA HIS A 423 43.25 -1.68 -49.04
C HIS A 423 44.68 -1.65 -48.44
N GLY A 424 45.65 -1.18 -49.24
CA GLY A 424 47.09 -1.17 -48.94
C GLY A 424 47.50 -0.54 -47.59
N ASP A 425 46.79 0.49 -47.15
CA ASP A 425 47.17 1.31 -45.98
C ASP A 425 46.88 0.64 -44.62
N TYR A 426 46.20 -0.52 -44.61
CA TYR A 426 45.74 -1.21 -43.39
C TYR A 426 46.52 -2.51 -43.08
N LEU A 427 47.58 -2.79 -43.83
CA LEU A 427 48.31 -4.07 -43.80
C LEU A 427 49.32 -4.22 -42.65
N GLU A 428 49.57 -3.15 -41.90
CA GLU A 428 50.37 -3.20 -40.66
C GLU A 428 49.54 -3.55 -39.42
N ASP A 429 48.21 -3.66 -39.55
CA ASP A 429 47.32 -4.08 -38.47
C ASP A 429 47.37 -5.60 -38.23
N ILE A 430 47.44 -6.01 -36.95
CA ILE A 430 47.68 -7.40 -36.53
C ILE A 430 46.50 -8.33 -36.88
N GLU A 431 45.26 -7.86 -36.81
CA GLU A 431 44.07 -8.68 -37.12
C GLU A 431 43.89 -8.84 -38.63
N VAL A 432 44.11 -7.76 -39.40
CA VAL A 432 44.04 -7.80 -40.87
C VAL A 432 45.16 -8.68 -41.43
N ARG A 433 46.38 -8.59 -40.88
CA ARG A 433 47.51 -9.43 -41.29
C ARG A 433 47.30 -10.90 -40.98
N LYS A 434 46.73 -11.23 -39.81
CA LYS A 434 46.34 -12.60 -39.44
C LYS A 434 45.30 -13.17 -40.41
N PHE A 435 44.37 -12.36 -40.91
CA PHE A 435 43.38 -12.79 -41.88
C PHE A 435 43.98 -13.04 -43.28
N VAL A 436 44.90 -12.17 -43.73
CA VAL A 436 45.65 -12.34 -44.98
C VAL A 436 46.48 -13.62 -44.94
N ASP A 437 47.18 -13.89 -43.84
CA ASP A 437 47.97 -15.12 -43.67
C ASP A 437 47.08 -16.37 -43.65
N GLN A 438 45.94 -16.33 -42.96
CA GLN A 438 44.95 -17.42 -42.94
C GLN A 438 44.33 -17.69 -44.32
N SER A 439 44.10 -16.64 -45.12
CA SER A 439 43.55 -16.75 -46.46
C SER A 439 44.57 -17.36 -47.44
N VAL A 440 45.84 -16.95 -47.35
CA VAL A 440 46.93 -17.57 -48.12
C VAL A 440 47.10 -19.05 -47.75
N ASP A 441 47.07 -19.39 -46.46
CA ASP A 441 47.14 -20.78 -46.00
C ASP A 441 45.96 -21.63 -46.50
N LYS A 442 44.75 -21.06 -46.53
CA LYS A 442 43.56 -21.74 -47.02
C LYS A 442 43.60 -21.95 -48.55
N ILE A 443 44.00 -20.94 -49.33
CA ILE A 443 44.08 -21.02 -50.80
C ILE A 443 45.07 -22.11 -51.25
N PHE A 444 46.26 -22.17 -50.63
CA PHE A 444 47.25 -23.22 -50.94
C PHE A 444 46.84 -24.61 -50.42
N ARG A 445 46.09 -24.69 -49.31
CA ARG A 445 45.54 -25.95 -48.79
C ARG A 445 44.38 -26.46 -49.66
N ASP A 446 43.52 -25.58 -50.14
CA ASP A 446 42.42 -25.91 -51.04
C ASP A 446 42.96 -26.32 -52.42
N ALA A 447 44.03 -25.66 -52.91
CA ALA A 447 44.80 -26.13 -54.06
C ALA A 447 45.41 -27.51 -53.82
N SER A 448 45.99 -27.79 -52.65
CA SER A 448 46.55 -29.12 -52.33
C SER A 448 45.48 -30.23 -52.25
N ASN A 449 44.23 -29.92 -51.89
CA ASN A 449 43.17 -30.91 -51.68
C ASN A 449 42.29 -31.14 -52.91
N ASN A 450 42.33 -30.24 -53.90
CA ASN A 450 41.49 -30.32 -55.10
C ASN A 450 42.25 -30.94 -56.28
N LEU A 451 42.62 -32.20 -56.12
CA LEU A 451 43.52 -32.89 -57.05
C LEU A 451 42.78 -33.69 -58.14
N VAL A 452 41.56 -33.34 -58.53
CA VAL A 452 40.86 -33.98 -59.66
C VAL A 452 40.33 -32.86 -60.56
N THR A 453 40.82 -32.80 -61.81
CA THR A 453 40.55 -31.83 -62.91
C THR A 453 41.58 -30.70 -63.12
N GLU A 454 41.74 -30.28 -64.38
CA GLU A 454 42.84 -29.52 -65.03
C GLU A 454 43.17 -28.10 -64.49
N SER A 455 42.83 -27.71 -63.26
CA SER A 455 43.02 -26.34 -62.77
C SER A 455 44.29 -26.07 -61.94
N GLN A 456 45.19 -27.05 -61.77
CA GLN A 456 46.39 -26.95 -60.92
C GLN A 456 47.55 -26.22 -61.61
N ASP A 457 47.77 -26.50 -62.90
CA ASP A 457 48.83 -25.86 -63.68
C ASP A 457 48.57 -24.36 -63.84
N GLU A 458 47.31 -23.97 -64.04
CA GLU A 458 46.87 -22.58 -64.10
C GLU A 458 47.06 -21.85 -62.76
N PHE A 459 46.79 -22.52 -61.63
CA PHE A 459 47.07 -21.98 -60.29
C PHE A 459 48.58 -21.80 -60.04
N LEU A 460 49.42 -22.74 -60.49
CA LEU A 460 50.88 -22.64 -60.39
C LEU A 460 51.50 -21.57 -61.30
N LEU A 461 50.79 -21.20 -62.39
CA LEU A 461 51.12 -20.14 -63.35
C LEU A 461 50.72 -18.73 -62.85
N VAL A 462 49.48 -18.53 -62.36
CA VAL A 462 49.05 -17.22 -61.84
C VAL A 462 49.76 -16.85 -60.53
N THR A 463 50.31 -17.84 -59.82
CA THR A 463 51.17 -17.64 -58.63
C THR A 463 52.66 -17.48 -58.95
N GLN A 464 53.04 -17.45 -60.24
CA GLN A 464 54.43 -17.38 -60.71
C GLN A 464 54.97 -15.94 -60.82
N ASP A 465 54.10 -14.98 -61.15
CA ASP A 465 54.50 -13.59 -61.37
C ASP A 465 54.64 -12.78 -60.07
N LYS A 466 55.78 -12.11 -59.94
CA LYS A 466 56.28 -11.45 -58.72
C LYS A 466 55.61 -10.12 -58.38
N SER A 467 54.37 -9.85 -58.80
CA SER A 467 53.84 -8.48 -58.77
C SER A 467 52.97 -8.12 -57.56
N LEU A 468 52.76 -9.01 -56.59
CA LEU A 468 51.94 -8.68 -55.41
C LEU A 468 52.68 -8.84 -54.07
N LEU A 469 53.19 -7.68 -53.63
CA LEU A 469 53.14 -7.14 -52.26
C LEU A 469 54.41 -7.19 -51.38
N PRO A 470 54.72 -6.09 -50.66
CA PRO A 470 55.85 -5.99 -49.71
C PRO A 470 55.81 -6.89 -48.47
N ILE A 471 54.85 -7.82 -48.36
CA ILE A 471 54.40 -8.38 -47.08
C ILE A 471 54.61 -9.90 -46.99
N LEU A 472 54.71 -10.58 -48.14
CA LEU A 472 55.00 -12.02 -48.23
C LEU A 472 56.42 -12.23 -48.75
N LYS A 473 57.22 -13.04 -48.04
CA LYS A 473 58.58 -13.36 -48.47
C LYS A 473 58.53 -14.34 -49.65
N LYS A 474 59.35 -14.09 -50.68
CA LYS A 474 59.48 -14.95 -51.86
C LYS A 474 59.74 -16.40 -51.49
N GLU A 475 60.54 -16.65 -50.45
CA GLU A 475 60.87 -18.00 -49.98
C GLU A 475 59.66 -18.77 -49.43
N ASP A 476 58.66 -18.10 -48.84
CA ASP A 476 57.52 -18.77 -48.22
C ASP A 476 56.44 -19.15 -49.25
N VAL A 477 56.30 -18.36 -50.30
CA VAL A 477 55.45 -18.71 -51.46
C VAL A 477 56.07 -19.86 -52.26
N GLU A 478 57.40 -19.86 -52.44
CA GLU A 478 58.11 -20.98 -53.06
C GLU A 478 57.98 -22.28 -52.24
N ARG A 479 58.00 -22.19 -50.89
CA ARG A 479 57.80 -23.35 -50.00
C ARG A 479 56.39 -23.93 -50.07
N LYS A 480 55.35 -23.09 -50.14
CA LYS A 480 53.95 -23.54 -50.24
C LYS A 480 53.62 -24.12 -51.61
N ARG A 481 54.21 -23.59 -52.69
CA ARG A 481 54.14 -24.19 -54.03
C ARG A 481 54.76 -25.60 -54.05
N ALA A 482 55.84 -25.84 -53.30
CA ALA A 482 56.45 -27.18 -53.19
C ALA A 482 55.55 -28.21 -52.46
N VAL A 483 54.70 -27.79 -51.53
CA VAL A 483 53.73 -28.67 -50.83
C VAL A 483 52.60 -29.10 -51.76
N VAL A 484 52.10 -28.20 -52.62
CA VAL A 484 51.08 -28.52 -53.64
C VAL A 484 51.64 -29.51 -54.67
N VAL A 485 52.88 -29.28 -55.12
CA VAL A 485 53.60 -30.24 -55.99
C VAL A 485 53.81 -31.60 -55.29
N GLY A 486 54.05 -31.62 -53.98
CA GLY A 486 54.14 -32.86 -53.17
C GLY A 486 52.82 -33.65 -53.14
N SER A 487 51.69 -32.96 -52.98
CA SER A 487 50.35 -33.57 -53.02
C SER A 487 49.97 -34.05 -54.43
N MET A 488 50.46 -33.38 -55.48
CA MET A 488 50.35 -33.86 -56.87
C MET A 488 51.14 -35.15 -57.08
N CYS A 489 52.33 -35.29 -56.46
CA CYS A 489 53.09 -36.54 -56.48
C CYS A 489 52.40 -37.68 -55.70
N ASP A 490 51.79 -37.41 -54.53
CA ASP A 490 50.97 -38.39 -53.78
C ASP A 490 49.79 -38.90 -54.62
N LYS A 491 49.28 -38.07 -55.52
CA LYS A 491 48.20 -38.45 -56.43
C LYS A 491 48.64 -39.10 -57.72
N ILE A 492 49.82 -38.76 -58.24
CA ILE A 492 50.44 -39.53 -59.32
C ILE A 492 50.79 -40.95 -58.85
N LEU A 493 51.04 -41.17 -57.53
CA LEU A 493 51.07 -42.50 -56.92
C LEU A 493 49.69 -43.18 -56.86
N GLU A 494 48.61 -42.42 -56.72
CA GLU A 494 47.21 -42.87 -56.81
C GLU A 494 46.79 -43.18 -58.26
N ASP A 495 47.32 -42.45 -59.24
CA ASP A 495 47.11 -42.67 -60.68
C ASP A 495 48.06 -43.74 -61.27
N LEU A 496 49.10 -44.13 -60.54
CA LEU A 496 49.92 -45.32 -60.77
C LEU A 496 49.11 -46.63 -60.63
N ASP A 497 47.99 -46.60 -59.90
CA ASP A 497 46.97 -47.67 -59.90
C ASP A 497 46.05 -47.61 -61.12
N ASN A 498 46.09 -46.51 -61.88
CA ASN A 498 45.30 -46.27 -63.09
C ASN A 498 46.18 -46.23 -64.36
N ASP A 499 46.93 -47.31 -64.63
CA ASP A 499 47.25 -47.85 -65.98
C ASP A 499 48.69 -47.63 -66.53
N PRO A 500 49.23 -48.43 -67.48
CA PRO A 500 49.24 -49.89 -67.70
C PRO A 500 50.66 -50.54 -67.67
N ASN A 501 51.72 -49.84 -67.22
CA ASN A 501 53.12 -50.33 -67.37
C ASN A 501 54.01 -50.17 -66.12
N PHE A 502 53.43 -50.30 -64.92
CA PHE A 502 54.15 -50.09 -63.66
C PHE A 502 54.71 -51.39 -63.05
N GLU A 503 56.04 -51.57 -63.05
CA GLU A 503 56.72 -52.77 -62.51
C GLU A 503 56.85 -52.75 -60.97
N ILE A 504 55.95 -53.50 -60.30
CA ILE A 504 56.05 -54.41 -59.12
C ILE A 504 56.94 -54.07 -57.88
N ARG A 505 57.97 -53.21 -57.92
CA ARG A 505 58.83 -52.95 -56.73
C ARG A 505 58.42 -51.74 -55.91
N ASP A 506 57.76 -50.75 -56.52
CA ASP A 506 57.40 -49.49 -55.84
C ASP A 506 55.95 -49.46 -55.31
N GLY A 507 55.05 -50.31 -55.83
CA GLY A 507 53.73 -50.57 -55.21
C GLY A 507 53.80 -51.50 -53.99
N LYS A 508 54.90 -52.24 -53.82
CA LYS A 508 55.07 -53.23 -52.75
C LYS A 508 55.38 -52.61 -51.37
N ARG A 509 55.80 -51.35 -51.32
CA ARG A 509 56.15 -50.65 -50.07
C ARG A 509 54.95 -49.92 -49.43
N PHE A 510 53.91 -49.68 -50.20
CA PHE A 510 52.66 -49.05 -49.74
C PHE A 510 51.66 -50.11 -49.21
N LEU A 511 51.69 -51.33 -49.75
CA LEU A 511 50.80 -52.44 -49.37
C LEU A 511 51.22 -53.24 -48.11
N GLU A 512 52.45 -53.07 -47.59
CA GLU A 512 52.90 -53.78 -46.38
C GLU A 512 52.38 -53.18 -45.05
N LEU A 513 51.64 -52.06 -45.07
CA LEU A 513 51.20 -51.37 -43.85
C LEU A 513 49.82 -51.78 -43.30
N PHE A 514 49.03 -52.63 -43.98
CA PHE A 514 47.63 -52.82 -43.57
C PHE A 514 47.01 -54.23 -43.67
N GLU A 515 47.79 -55.33 -43.71
CA GLU A 515 47.22 -56.70 -43.65
C GLU A 515 47.84 -57.62 -42.58
N SER A 516 47.09 -57.92 -41.49
CA SER A 516 46.89 -59.29 -40.92
C SER A 516 46.00 -59.33 -39.63
N ALA A 517 44.89 -60.08 -39.74
CA ALA A 517 43.96 -60.75 -38.77
C ALA A 517 43.70 -60.23 -37.32
N PRO A 518 42.42 -60.10 -36.86
CA PRO A 518 42.12 -59.85 -35.45
C PRO A 518 41.95 -61.11 -34.58
N ARG A 519 42.53 -61.02 -33.37
CA ARG A 519 42.39 -61.91 -32.21
C ARG A 519 41.10 -61.59 -31.43
N VAL A 520 40.47 -62.59 -30.82
CA VAL A 520 39.29 -62.47 -29.95
C VAL A 520 39.55 -61.50 -28.77
N LYS A 521 38.70 -60.48 -28.58
CA LYS A 521 38.74 -59.58 -27.41
C LYS A 521 38.14 -60.27 -26.17
N LYS A 522 38.84 -60.16 -25.05
CA LYS A 522 38.40 -60.50 -23.70
C LYS A 522 38.19 -59.20 -22.91
N ASP A 523 37.37 -59.24 -21.88
CA ASP A 523 37.21 -58.11 -20.96
C ASP A 523 38.44 -57.89 -20.07
N ASP A 524 38.41 -56.84 -19.24
CA ASP A 524 39.49 -56.41 -18.34
C ASP A 524 39.81 -57.44 -17.23
N GLN A 525 39.08 -58.56 -17.16
CA GLN A 525 39.34 -59.69 -16.26
C GLN A 525 39.74 -60.99 -17.00
N GLY A 526 39.96 -60.93 -18.31
CA GLY A 526 40.48 -62.04 -19.10
C GLY A 526 39.47 -63.13 -19.45
N LYS A 527 38.15 -62.86 -19.34
CA LYS A 527 37.09 -63.76 -19.83
C LYS A 527 36.54 -63.28 -21.18
N PRO A 528 36.10 -64.21 -22.05
CA PRO A 528 35.37 -63.83 -23.26
C PRO A 528 34.03 -63.19 -22.87
N LEU A 529 33.71 -62.05 -23.47
CA LEU A 529 32.47 -61.30 -23.25
C LEU A 529 31.23 -62.16 -23.55
N PRO A 530 30.16 -62.13 -22.73
CA PRO A 530 28.94 -62.90 -22.96
C PRO A 530 28.04 -62.24 -24.01
N LEU A 531 27.51 -63.05 -24.94
CA LEU A 531 26.61 -62.65 -26.02
C LEU A 531 25.20 -62.35 -25.47
N GLY A 532 24.66 -61.16 -25.77
CA GLY A 532 23.34 -60.71 -25.33
C GLY A 532 22.35 -60.49 -26.48
N GLU A 533 21.18 -61.13 -26.33
CA GLU A 533 19.84 -60.76 -26.83
C GLU A 533 19.60 -60.45 -28.31
N VAL A 534 20.05 -61.33 -29.21
CA VAL A 534 19.25 -61.82 -30.36
C VAL A 534 19.74 -63.25 -30.64
N ASP A 535 18.86 -64.25 -30.69
CA ASP A 535 19.25 -65.65 -30.90
C ASP A 535 19.61 -65.94 -32.38
N TYR A 536 20.69 -65.31 -32.86
CA TYR A 536 21.31 -65.59 -34.15
C TYR A 536 22.02 -66.96 -34.17
N TYR A 537 22.08 -67.69 -33.05
CA TYR A 537 22.57 -69.07 -33.02
C TYR A 537 21.68 -70.02 -33.85
N ARG A 538 20.39 -69.69 -34.04
CA ARG A 538 19.55 -70.43 -35.01
C ARG A 538 20.01 -70.28 -36.46
N PHE A 539 20.70 -69.20 -36.83
CA PHE A 539 21.31 -69.07 -38.16
C PHE A 539 22.52 -70.00 -38.33
N GLN A 540 23.22 -70.32 -37.23
CA GLN A 540 24.36 -71.24 -37.22
C GLN A 540 23.94 -72.71 -37.38
N GLU A 541 22.72 -73.07 -36.94
CA GLU A 541 22.15 -74.41 -37.13
C GLU A 541 21.31 -74.56 -38.41
N ASN A 542 20.88 -73.45 -39.03
CA ASN A 542 20.10 -73.50 -40.26
C ASN A 542 20.98 -73.69 -41.50
N LYS A 543 21.73 -74.79 -41.50
CA LYS A 543 22.43 -75.36 -42.67
C LYS A 543 21.54 -75.36 -43.92
N ILE A 544 20.23 -75.45 -43.75
CA ILE A 544 19.23 -75.49 -44.81
C ILE A 544 19.32 -74.30 -45.79
N VAL A 545 19.62 -73.07 -45.34
CA VAL A 545 19.65 -71.90 -46.27
C VAL A 545 20.90 -71.91 -47.16
N LEU A 546 22.07 -72.13 -46.56
CA LEU A 546 23.34 -72.23 -47.29
C LEU A 546 23.44 -73.53 -48.10
N ASP A 547 22.95 -74.64 -47.56
CA ASP A 547 22.88 -75.93 -48.26
C ASP A 547 21.93 -75.83 -49.45
N LYS A 548 20.79 -75.12 -49.33
CA LYS A 548 19.88 -74.89 -50.46
C LYS A 548 20.48 -73.98 -51.52
N LEU A 549 21.23 -72.94 -51.14
CA LEU A 549 21.96 -72.09 -52.09
C LEU A 549 23.07 -72.86 -52.82
N GLN A 550 23.77 -73.76 -52.12
CA GLN A 550 24.76 -74.66 -52.70
C GLN A 550 24.13 -75.76 -53.57
N GLU A 551 22.96 -76.29 -53.20
CA GLU A 551 22.15 -77.22 -53.99
C GLU A 551 21.70 -76.57 -55.29
N ILE A 552 21.20 -75.33 -55.23
CA ILE A 552 20.84 -74.52 -56.40
C ILE A 552 22.07 -74.30 -57.30
N ALA A 553 23.21 -73.89 -56.72
CA ALA A 553 24.45 -73.68 -57.48
C ALA A 553 24.99 -74.96 -58.13
N ALA A 554 24.92 -76.11 -57.45
CA ALA A 554 25.37 -77.40 -57.97
C ALA A 554 24.46 -77.94 -59.07
N SER A 555 23.14 -77.78 -58.93
CA SER A 555 22.18 -78.16 -59.97
C SER A 555 22.33 -77.27 -61.21
N MET A 556 22.59 -75.97 -61.05
CA MET A 556 22.87 -75.07 -62.18
C MET A 556 24.18 -75.41 -62.90
N ALA A 557 25.25 -75.76 -62.19
CA ALA A 557 26.52 -76.16 -62.80
C ALA A 557 26.41 -77.45 -63.63
N ARG A 558 25.60 -78.43 -63.20
CA ARG A 558 25.34 -79.65 -64.00
C ARG A 558 24.55 -79.37 -65.28
N ILE A 559 23.62 -78.42 -65.24
CA ILE A 559 22.79 -78.04 -66.40
C ILE A 559 23.64 -77.28 -67.43
N GLU A 560 24.63 -76.51 -66.98
CA GLU A 560 25.55 -75.75 -67.82
C GLU A 560 26.44 -76.64 -68.72
N ASP A 561 26.90 -77.78 -68.20
CA ASP A 561 27.75 -78.74 -68.93
C ASP A 561 27.00 -79.53 -70.04
N ASN A 562 25.66 -79.64 -69.95
CA ASN A 562 24.86 -80.46 -70.87
C ASN A 562 24.26 -79.69 -72.06
N TYR A 563 24.25 -78.36 -72.05
CA TYR A 563 23.47 -77.56 -73.03
C TYR A 563 24.20 -76.29 -73.54
N ASP A 564 24.98 -76.43 -74.60
CA ASP A 564 25.79 -75.33 -75.19
C ASP A 564 24.97 -74.14 -75.74
N ARG A 565 23.74 -74.35 -76.22
CA ARG A 565 22.97 -73.29 -76.93
C ARG A 565 22.24 -72.29 -76.03
N LYS A 566 22.20 -72.49 -74.71
CA LYS A 566 21.59 -71.54 -73.74
C LYS A 566 22.43 -71.33 -72.46
N SER A 567 23.69 -71.78 -72.46
CA SER A 567 24.65 -71.68 -71.35
C SER A 567 24.73 -70.27 -70.74
N GLU A 568 24.67 -69.23 -71.55
CA GLU A 568 24.85 -67.83 -71.11
C GLU A 568 23.75 -67.31 -70.16
N ARG A 569 22.51 -67.78 -70.30
CA ARG A 569 21.41 -67.39 -69.39
C ARG A 569 21.47 -68.14 -68.06
N PHE A 570 21.86 -69.41 -68.08
CA PHE A 570 22.10 -70.17 -66.85
C PHE A 570 23.32 -69.65 -66.10
N LYS A 571 24.38 -69.25 -66.81
CA LYS A 571 25.54 -68.55 -66.23
C LYS A 571 25.14 -67.27 -65.50
N LYS A 572 24.31 -66.45 -66.14
CA LYS A 572 23.82 -65.20 -65.53
C LYS A 572 23.03 -65.47 -64.24
N LEU A 573 22.10 -66.42 -64.27
CA LEU A 573 21.32 -66.82 -63.08
C LEU A 573 22.23 -67.39 -61.99
N ALA A 574 23.23 -68.20 -62.35
CA ALA A 574 24.20 -68.76 -61.42
C ALA A 574 25.07 -67.69 -60.78
N GLU A 575 25.46 -66.67 -61.53
CA GLU A 575 26.22 -65.52 -61.05
C GLU A 575 25.40 -64.63 -60.11
N GLU A 576 24.11 -64.45 -60.38
CA GLU A 576 23.18 -63.73 -59.51
C GLU A 576 22.92 -64.47 -58.19
N VAL A 577 22.71 -65.78 -58.23
CA VAL A 577 22.57 -66.61 -57.00
C VAL A 577 23.87 -66.62 -56.20
N LYS A 578 25.03 -66.69 -56.86
CA LYS A 578 26.35 -66.61 -56.20
C LYS A 578 26.63 -65.24 -55.60
N ASN A 579 26.18 -64.17 -56.24
CA ASN A 579 26.24 -62.82 -55.70
C ASN A 579 25.32 -62.66 -54.48
N PHE A 580 24.14 -63.29 -54.48
CA PHE A 580 23.27 -63.31 -53.31
C PHE A 580 23.88 -64.11 -52.16
N ASP A 581 24.43 -65.30 -52.42
CA ASP A 581 25.13 -66.12 -51.43
C ASP A 581 26.32 -65.37 -50.80
N SER A 582 27.13 -64.68 -51.60
CA SER A 582 28.26 -63.90 -51.09
C SER A 582 27.83 -62.71 -50.22
N LYS A 583 26.72 -62.04 -50.56
CA LYS A 583 26.12 -60.97 -49.73
C LYS A 583 25.61 -61.52 -48.40
N VAL A 584 24.89 -62.64 -48.42
CA VAL A 584 24.38 -63.32 -47.22
C VAL A 584 25.54 -63.76 -46.32
N LEU A 585 26.62 -64.33 -46.89
CA LEU A 585 27.84 -64.71 -46.16
C LEU A 585 28.58 -63.50 -45.58
N LYS A 586 28.60 -62.36 -46.28
CA LYS A 586 29.22 -61.13 -45.81
C LYS A 586 28.47 -60.54 -44.62
N ALA A 587 27.15 -60.40 -44.71
CA ALA A 587 26.34 -59.94 -43.58
C ALA A 587 26.37 -60.91 -42.40
N TRP A 588 26.43 -62.21 -42.66
CA TRP A 588 26.62 -63.20 -41.60
C TRP A 588 27.96 -63.01 -40.88
N LYS A 589 29.05 -62.75 -41.62
CA LYS A 589 30.36 -62.43 -41.03
C LYS A 589 30.33 -61.10 -40.27
N GLU A 590 29.73 -60.05 -40.83
CA GLU A 590 29.61 -58.74 -40.16
C GLU A 590 28.78 -58.81 -38.88
N PHE A 591 27.68 -59.55 -38.89
CA PHE A 591 26.88 -59.81 -37.69
C PHE A 591 27.69 -60.61 -36.66
N ARG A 592 28.39 -61.68 -37.07
CA ARG A 592 29.25 -62.49 -36.18
C ARG A 592 30.36 -61.67 -35.53
N ASP A 593 30.96 -60.77 -36.28
CA ASP A 593 32.14 -60.02 -35.85
C ASP A 593 31.78 -58.72 -35.09
N SER A 594 30.55 -58.19 -35.26
CA SER A 594 30.14 -56.89 -34.69
C SER A 594 28.81 -56.85 -33.95
N GLY A 595 27.99 -57.91 -34.01
CA GLY A 595 26.65 -57.98 -33.41
C GLY A 595 25.57 -57.14 -34.10
N LYS A 596 25.89 -56.47 -35.22
CA LYS A 596 24.95 -55.62 -35.98
C LYS A 596 24.18 -56.41 -37.03
N ALA A 597 22.84 -56.34 -36.99
CA ALA A 597 21.97 -56.94 -38.00
C ALA A 597 22.02 -56.15 -39.32
N ASP A 598 22.20 -56.85 -40.45
CA ASP A 598 22.12 -56.26 -41.79
C ASP A 598 20.67 -56.30 -42.30
N HIS A 599 19.92 -55.24 -42.01
CA HIS A 599 18.53 -55.09 -42.41
C HIS A 599 18.34 -55.01 -43.95
N GLY A 600 19.39 -54.70 -44.72
CA GLY A 600 19.34 -54.64 -46.18
C GLY A 600 19.28 -56.01 -46.84
N ILE A 601 19.84 -57.04 -46.20
CA ILE A 601 19.69 -58.44 -46.62
C ILE A 601 18.36 -59.03 -46.18
N LEU A 602 17.86 -58.66 -45.00
CA LEU A 602 16.55 -59.12 -44.51
C LEU A 602 15.37 -58.66 -45.38
N ALA A 603 15.52 -57.51 -46.06
CA ALA A 603 14.53 -56.95 -46.97
C ALA A 603 14.54 -57.53 -48.40
N GLN A 604 15.33 -58.57 -48.70
CA GLN A 604 15.50 -59.12 -50.06
C GLN A 604 14.35 -60.03 -50.54
N GLU A 605 13.19 -60.02 -49.89
CA GLU A 605 12.02 -60.85 -50.28
C GLU A 605 11.58 -60.57 -51.73
N LYS A 606 11.58 -59.30 -52.16
CA LYS A 606 11.29 -58.92 -53.55
C LYS A 606 12.33 -59.42 -54.57
N TYR A 607 13.60 -59.55 -54.16
CA TYR A 607 14.65 -60.05 -55.03
C TYR A 607 14.53 -61.57 -55.22
N LEU A 608 14.20 -62.31 -54.16
CA LEU A 608 13.89 -63.76 -54.25
C LEU A 608 12.60 -64.03 -55.05
N ASP A 609 11.61 -63.13 -54.99
CA ASP A 609 10.43 -63.16 -55.84
C ASP A 609 10.77 -63.02 -57.33
N GLN A 610 11.73 -62.15 -57.64
CA GLN A 610 12.21 -61.92 -58.99
C GLN A 610 12.96 -63.16 -59.54
N LEU A 611 13.82 -63.78 -58.73
CA LEU A 611 14.51 -65.03 -59.11
C LEU A 611 13.54 -66.23 -59.34
N ASP A 612 12.49 -66.41 -58.51
CA ASP A 612 11.43 -67.42 -58.76
C ASP A 612 10.65 -67.11 -60.05
N SER A 613 10.49 -65.83 -60.40
CA SER A 613 9.82 -65.43 -61.65
C SER A 613 10.68 -65.71 -62.89
N GLU A 614 11.98 -65.44 -62.83
CA GLU A 614 12.93 -65.69 -63.92
C GLU A 614 13.10 -67.20 -64.18
N THR A 615 13.12 -68.03 -63.13
CA THR A 615 13.18 -69.49 -63.30
C THR A 615 11.93 -70.09 -63.97
N ARG A 616 10.80 -69.39 -63.94
CA ARG A 616 9.56 -69.81 -64.61
C ARG A 616 9.64 -69.65 -66.13
N GLU A 617 10.47 -68.75 -66.64
CA GLU A 617 10.62 -68.50 -68.08
C GLU A 617 11.30 -69.66 -68.82
N PHE A 618 12.04 -70.52 -68.11
CA PHE A 618 12.64 -71.73 -68.70
C PHE A 618 11.62 -72.84 -69.01
N SER A 619 10.40 -72.77 -68.43
CA SER A 619 9.37 -73.81 -68.58
C SER A 619 8.76 -73.95 -69.98
N GLY A 620 8.94 -72.95 -70.84
CA GLY A 620 8.41 -72.94 -72.22
C GLY A 620 9.44 -73.28 -73.30
N SER A 621 10.65 -73.71 -72.93
CA SER A 621 11.76 -73.92 -73.87
C SER A 621 11.94 -75.40 -74.22
N GLU A 622 11.70 -75.80 -75.48
CA GLU A 622 11.93 -77.18 -75.97
C GLU A 622 13.39 -77.67 -75.87
N ALA A 623 14.34 -76.76 -75.64
CA ALA A 623 15.78 -77.04 -75.61
C ALA A 623 16.36 -77.37 -74.20
N ILE A 624 15.53 -77.52 -73.17
CA ILE A 624 15.95 -77.79 -71.78
C ILE A 624 15.09 -78.93 -71.23
N ASP A 625 15.70 -79.91 -70.55
CA ASP A 625 14.94 -81.00 -69.90
C ASP A 625 13.96 -80.41 -68.85
N PRO A 626 12.66 -80.74 -68.94
CA PRO A 626 11.68 -80.23 -68.00
C PRO A 626 11.90 -80.61 -66.53
N ASN A 627 12.64 -81.68 -66.25
CA ASN A 627 12.96 -82.09 -64.88
C ASN A 627 14.10 -81.24 -64.29
N ASP A 628 15.09 -80.87 -65.10
CA ASP A 628 16.30 -80.18 -64.65
C ASP A 628 16.02 -78.74 -64.15
N TYR A 629 15.23 -77.95 -64.89
CA TYR A 629 14.89 -76.58 -64.44
C TYR A 629 13.88 -76.59 -63.28
N ARG A 630 13.08 -77.65 -63.15
CA ARG A 630 12.07 -77.80 -62.10
C ARG A 630 12.72 -78.03 -60.74
N GLU A 631 13.81 -78.78 -60.69
CA GLU A 631 14.62 -78.97 -59.49
C GLU A 631 15.20 -77.64 -58.96
N VAL A 632 15.78 -76.83 -59.86
CA VAL A 632 16.31 -75.48 -59.52
C VAL A 632 15.19 -74.56 -58.99
N ARG A 633 14.03 -74.58 -59.62
CA ARG A 633 12.88 -73.76 -59.24
C ARG A 633 12.29 -74.15 -57.88
N ASP A 634 12.14 -75.45 -57.63
CA ASP A 634 11.60 -75.93 -56.36
C ASP A 634 12.54 -75.60 -55.19
N ALA A 635 13.86 -75.66 -55.41
CA ALA A 635 14.84 -75.24 -54.42
C ALA A 635 14.79 -73.72 -54.12
N ILE A 636 14.63 -72.86 -55.13
CA ILE A 636 14.46 -71.40 -54.95
C ILE A 636 13.18 -71.07 -54.18
N ARG A 637 12.10 -71.80 -54.41
CA ARG A 637 10.83 -71.63 -53.67
C ARG A 637 10.93 -72.02 -52.20
N GLN A 638 11.62 -73.12 -51.90
CA GLN A 638 11.88 -73.54 -50.53
C GLN A 638 12.73 -72.51 -49.78
N LEU A 639 13.76 -71.95 -50.44
CA LEU A 639 14.58 -70.87 -49.90
C LEU A 639 13.72 -69.63 -49.56
N LYS A 640 12.86 -69.19 -50.48
CA LYS A 640 11.92 -68.08 -50.28
C LYS A 640 10.95 -68.29 -49.12
N GLN A 641 10.36 -69.49 -49.01
CA GLN A 641 9.41 -69.79 -47.94
C GLN A 641 10.08 -69.78 -46.56
N THR A 642 11.31 -70.28 -46.50
CA THR A 642 12.14 -70.25 -45.28
C THR A 642 12.52 -68.82 -44.91
N TRP A 643 12.84 -67.97 -45.90
CA TRP A 643 13.20 -66.56 -45.70
C TRP A 643 12.03 -65.70 -45.18
N LYS A 644 10.81 -65.93 -45.70
CA LYS A 644 9.60 -65.18 -45.33
C LYS A 644 9.15 -65.43 -43.89
N GLY A 645 9.36 -66.63 -43.35
CA GLY A 645 9.08 -66.94 -41.95
C GLY A 645 9.95 -66.15 -40.98
N TYR A 646 11.20 -65.87 -41.37
CA TYR A 646 12.19 -65.15 -40.57
C TYR A 646 11.91 -63.63 -40.49
N SER A 647 11.55 -63.00 -41.62
CA SER A 647 11.25 -61.56 -41.69
C SER A 647 10.09 -61.13 -40.75
N LYS A 648 9.05 -61.96 -40.68
CA LYS A 648 7.81 -61.67 -39.93
C LYS A 648 7.94 -61.75 -38.40
N GLU A 649 8.97 -62.41 -37.90
CA GLU A 649 9.24 -62.57 -36.46
C GLU A 649 9.98 -61.34 -35.87
N VAL A 650 10.66 -60.58 -36.73
CA VAL A 650 11.40 -59.36 -36.38
C VAL A 650 10.46 -58.14 -36.27
N GLU A 651 9.47 -58.00 -37.15
CA GLU A 651 8.51 -56.87 -37.14
C GLU A 651 7.60 -56.80 -35.89
N ASN A 652 7.23 -57.93 -35.28
CA ASN A 652 6.28 -57.95 -34.16
C ASN A 652 6.87 -57.48 -32.81
N LYS A 653 8.19 -57.27 -32.70
CA LYS A 653 8.86 -56.91 -31.43
C LYS A 653 9.25 -55.43 -31.30
N SER A 654 9.21 -54.63 -32.37
CA SER A 654 9.54 -53.19 -32.32
C SER A 654 8.38 -52.31 -31.80
N GLY A 655 7.13 -52.70 -32.01
CA GLY A 655 5.93 -51.96 -31.56
C GLY A 655 5.73 -51.87 -30.04
N SER A 656 6.31 -52.77 -29.24
CA SER A 656 6.10 -52.76 -27.77
C SER A 656 6.97 -51.76 -27.00
N SER A 657 7.99 -51.18 -27.63
CA SER A 657 8.97 -50.29 -26.95
C SER A 657 8.44 -48.86 -26.78
N TYR A 658 7.81 -48.28 -27.83
CA TYR A 658 7.26 -46.91 -27.78
C TYR A 658 6.10 -46.78 -26.78
N ASP A 659 5.19 -47.76 -26.74
CA ASP A 659 4.03 -47.74 -25.82
C ASP A 659 4.44 -47.80 -24.34
N GLN A 660 5.54 -48.51 -24.03
CA GLN A 660 6.06 -48.57 -22.65
C GLN A 660 6.64 -47.22 -22.21
N LEU A 661 7.39 -46.56 -23.11
CA LEU A 661 8.00 -45.26 -22.82
C LEU A 661 6.96 -44.13 -22.69
N LEU A 662 5.93 -44.12 -23.55
CA LEU A 662 4.83 -43.14 -23.45
C LEU A 662 4.05 -43.29 -22.15
N LYS A 663 3.69 -44.52 -21.75
CA LYS A 663 3.03 -44.78 -20.46
C LYS A 663 3.90 -44.40 -19.26
N GLN A 664 5.22 -44.57 -19.36
CA GLN A 664 6.13 -44.16 -18.30
C GLN A 664 6.20 -42.63 -18.17
N ALA A 665 6.25 -41.90 -19.29
CA ALA A 665 6.22 -40.44 -19.29
C ALA A 665 4.91 -39.88 -18.73
N ASP A 666 3.76 -40.45 -19.10
CA ASP A 666 2.45 -40.05 -18.55
C ASP A 666 2.34 -40.31 -17.03
N LYS A 667 2.85 -41.45 -16.56
CA LYS A 667 2.92 -41.74 -15.12
C LYS A 667 3.77 -40.72 -14.36
N LEU A 668 4.91 -40.32 -14.90
CA LEU A 668 5.80 -39.31 -14.30
C LEU A 668 5.12 -37.93 -14.27
N LEU A 669 4.36 -37.57 -15.31
CA LEU A 669 3.56 -36.35 -15.33
C LEU A 669 2.46 -36.37 -14.25
N ALA A 670 1.76 -37.49 -14.09
CA ALA A 670 0.76 -37.67 -13.03
C ALA A 670 1.37 -37.62 -11.62
N GLN A 671 2.60 -38.12 -11.44
CA GLN A 671 3.34 -38.03 -10.18
C GLN A 671 3.80 -36.59 -9.90
N SER A 672 4.27 -35.86 -10.91
CA SER A 672 4.61 -34.43 -10.78
C SER A 672 3.40 -33.61 -10.32
N LYS A 673 2.21 -33.84 -10.88
CA LYS A 673 0.97 -33.15 -10.44
C LYS A 673 0.58 -33.46 -8.99
N ARG A 674 1.06 -34.57 -8.42
CA ARG A 674 0.80 -34.99 -7.02
C ARG A 674 1.93 -34.66 -6.05
N GLY A 675 3.08 -34.18 -6.52
CA GLY A 675 4.23 -33.83 -5.68
C GLY A 675 3.90 -32.73 -4.68
N ALA A 676 4.44 -32.84 -3.46
CA ALA A 676 4.13 -31.91 -2.37
C ALA A 676 4.97 -30.62 -2.45
N THR A 677 6.21 -30.73 -2.92
CA THR A 677 7.17 -29.61 -2.99
C THR A 677 7.60 -29.31 -4.43
N PRO A 678 8.02 -28.07 -4.76
CA PRO A 678 8.55 -27.72 -6.08
C PRO A 678 9.73 -28.60 -6.53
N ASP A 679 10.61 -28.99 -5.60
CA ASP A 679 11.78 -29.83 -5.89
C ASP A 679 11.38 -31.27 -6.26
N GLU A 680 10.39 -31.84 -5.57
CA GLU A 680 9.83 -33.14 -5.92
C GLU A 680 9.16 -33.09 -7.31
N LYS A 681 8.37 -32.03 -7.57
CA LYS A 681 7.71 -31.82 -8.88
C LYS A 681 8.74 -31.71 -10.01
N LEU A 682 9.82 -30.95 -9.78
CA LEU A 682 10.92 -30.78 -10.72
C LEU A 682 11.72 -32.07 -10.94
N GLY A 683 11.90 -32.88 -9.90
CA GLY A 683 12.51 -34.20 -9.97
C GLY A 683 11.79 -35.12 -10.97
N PHE A 684 10.47 -35.26 -10.81
CA PHE A 684 9.66 -36.07 -11.74
C PHE A 684 9.68 -35.54 -13.18
N LEU A 685 9.69 -34.21 -13.37
CA LEU A 685 9.76 -33.60 -14.71
C LEU A 685 11.12 -33.80 -15.39
N ARG A 686 12.22 -33.83 -14.62
CA ARG A 686 13.56 -34.17 -15.12
C ARG A 686 13.65 -35.63 -15.54
N GLU A 687 13.09 -36.54 -14.76
CA GLU A 687 13.00 -37.96 -15.14
C GLU A 687 12.14 -38.14 -16.40
N MET A 688 11.01 -37.42 -16.50
CA MET A 688 10.17 -37.41 -17.71
C MET A 688 10.97 -36.93 -18.94
N SER A 689 11.82 -35.92 -18.78
CA SER A 689 12.69 -35.40 -19.85
C SER A 689 13.64 -36.46 -20.40
N GLN A 690 14.21 -37.28 -19.52
CA GLN A 690 15.07 -38.39 -19.92
C GLN A 690 14.28 -39.45 -20.70
N VAL A 691 13.03 -39.74 -20.30
CA VAL A 691 12.16 -40.68 -21.01
C VAL A 691 11.78 -40.14 -22.40
N LEU A 692 11.38 -38.87 -22.51
CA LEU A 692 11.04 -38.24 -23.79
C LEU A 692 12.26 -38.13 -24.74
N THR A 693 13.45 -37.92 -24.20
CA THR A 693 14.70 -37.90 -24.98
C THR A 693 15.00 -39.27 -25.58
N LYS A 694 14.82 -40.35 -24.80
CA LYS A 694 14.95 -41.74 -25.31
C LYS A 694 13.99 -42.03 -26.45
N ILE A 695 12.73 -41.56 -26.38
CA ILE A 695 11.75 -41.67 -27.47
C ILE A 695 12.25 -40.94 -28.72
N THR A 696 12.83 -39.75 -28.56
CA THR A 696 13.36 -38.95 -29.67
C THR A 696 14.57 -39.60 -30.35
N GLU A 697 15.46 -40.21 -29.56
CA GLU A 697 16.63 -40.95 -30.06
C GLU A 697 16.25 -42.24 -30.78
N LEU A 698 15.26 -42.98 -30.25
CA LEU A 698 14.65 -44.13 -30.92
C LEU A 698 14.05 -43.74 -32.27
N ASN A 699 13.28 -42.64 -32.33
CA ASN A 699 12.64 -42.21 -33.57
C ASN A 699 13.66 -41.73 -34.64
N LYS A 700 14.78 -41.11 -34.23
CA LYS A 700 15.86 -40.68 -35.15
C LYS A 700 16.70 -41.82 -35.72
N SER A 701 16.74 -42.97 -35.03
CA SER A 701 17.55 -44.13 -35.44
C SER A 701 16.75 -45.19 -36.22
N SER A 702 15.45 -44.96 -36.42
CA SER A 702 14.51 -45.88 -37.08
C SER A 702 14.43 -45.64 -38.60
N THR A 703 14.31 -46.71 -39.42
CA THR A 703 14.03 -46.58 -40.87
C THR A 703 12.55 -46.25 -41.13
N GLU A 704 12.16 -45.83 -42.35
CA GLU A 704 10.79 -45.34 -42.68
C GLU A 704 9.63 -46.29 -42.29
N GLN A 705 9.90 -47.57 -42.02
CA GLN A 705 8.92 -48.58 -41.60
C GLN A 705 8.88 -48.83 -40.08
N GLU A 706 9.75 -48.19 -39.28
CA GLU A 706 9.86 -48.31 -37.81
C GLU A 706 9.55 -46.99 -37.05
N GLN A 707 9.11 -45.95 -37.76
CA GLN A 707 8.72 -44.67 -37.14
C GLN A 707 7.47 -44.81 -36.27
N MET A 708 7.35 -43.93 -35.27
CA MET A 708 6.15 -43.85 -34.43
C MET A 708 4.88 -43.78 -35.27
N SER A 709 3.84 -44.53 -34.88
CA SER A 709 2.53 -44.38 -35.50
C SER A 709 1.97 -42.97 -35.28
N SER A 710 1.04 -42.54 -36.13
CA SER A 710 0.42 -41.21 -36.01
C SER A 710 -0.26 -40.96 -34.65
N VAL A 711 -0.74 -42.02 -33.98
CA VAL A 711 -1.33 -41.95 -32.64
C VAL A 711 -0.25 -41.75 -31.58
N GLN A 712 0.85 -42.50 -31.65
CA GLN A 712 1.98 -42.38 -30.73
C GLN A 712 2.71 -41.05 -30.87
N ASP A 713 2.85 -40.53 -32.10
CA ASP A 713 3.45 -39.20 -32.33
C ASP A 713 2.57 -38.07 -31.74
N ARG A 714 1.24 -38.20 -31.80
CA ARG A 714 0.33 -37.25 -31.16
C ARG A 714 0.48 -37.28 -29.63
N GLU A 715 0.44 -38.46 -29.03
CA GLU A 715 0.58 -38.65 -27.57
C GLU A 715 1.95 -38.14 -27.07
N PHE A 716 3.03 -38.39 -27.83
CA PHE A 716 4.35 -37.84 -27.54
C PHE A 716 4.39 -36.30 -27.54
N ARG A 717 3.74 -35.66 -28.52
CA ARG A 717 3.68 -34.19 -28.61
C ARG A 717 2.88 -33.59 -27.46
N GLU A 718 1.72 -34.18 -27.12
CA GLU A 718 0.89 -33.75 -25.99
C GLU A 718 1.67 -33.84 -24.66
N LEU A 719 2.44 -34.91 -24.44
CA LEU A 719 3.27 -35.07 -23.24
C LEU A 719 4.45 -34.08 -23.20
N LEU A 720 5.08 -33.78 -24.34
CA LEU A 720 6.12 -32.76 -24.46
C LEU A 720 5.61 -31.35 -24.13
N GLU A 721 4.41 -31.02 -24.62
CA GLU A 721 3.76 -29.74 -24.37
C GLU A 721 3.40 -29.60 -22.89
N ALA A 722 2.73 -30.60 -22.32
CA ALA A 722 2.37 -30.60 -20.89
C ALA A 722 3.60 -30.54 -19.94
N GLN A 723 4.71 -31.19 -20.32
CA GLN A 723 5.97 -31.09 -19.57
C GLN A 723 6.54 -29.66 -19.62
N LYS A 724 6.59 -29.05 -20.81
CA LYS A 724 7.08 -27.68 -20.98
C LYS A 724 6.25 -26.68 -20.19
N GLU A 725 4.93 -26.81 -20.21
CA GLU A 725 4.02 -25.99 -19.42
C GLU A 725 4.29 -26.15 -17.92
N SER A 726 4.45 -27.38 -17.44
CA SER A 726 4.72 -27.66 -16.01
C SER A 726 6.07 -27.11 -15.54
N VAL A 727 7.11 -27.18 -16.38
CA VAL A 727 8.42 -26.58 -16.10
C VAL A 727 8.35 -25.05 -16.15
N ALA A 728 7.62 -24.48 -17.11
CA ALA A 728 7.40 -23.05 -17.21
C ALA A 728 6.65 -22.51 -15.98
N ALA A 729 5.63 -23.21 -15.49
CA ALA A 729 4.90 -22.84 -14.28
C ALA A 729 5.81 -22.83 -13.03
N LEU A 730 6.71 -23.80 -12.88
CA LEU A 730 7.72 -23.82 -11.81
C LEU A 730 8.77 -22.71 -11.95
N GLY A 731 9.18 -22.39 -13.18
CA GLY A 731 10.08 -21.26 -13.45
C GLY A 731 9.43 -19.91 -13.08
N GLN A 732 8.18 -19.72 -13.51
CA GLN A 732 7.38 -18.55 -13.14
C GLN A 732 7.18 -18.46 -11.61
N LEU A 733 6.96 -19.58 -10.91
CA LEU A 733 6.83 -19.60 -9.45
C LEU A 733 8.08 -19.02 -8.77
N GLY A 734 9.28 -19.44 -9.20
CA GLY A 734 10.55 -18.94 -8.66
C GLY A 734 10.80 -17.46 -8.97
N GLU A 735 10.41 -17.00 -10.16
CA GLU A 735 10.47 -15.58 -10.52
C GLU A 735 9.55 -14.73 -9.63
N VAL A 736 8.29 -15.15 -9.44
CA VAL A 736 7.33 -14.38 -8.62
C VAL A 736 7.67 -14.43 -7.13
N GLU A 737 8.16 -15.54 -6.59
CA GLU A 737 8.68 -15.60 -5.20
C GLU A 737 9.88 -14.65 -5.03
N GLY A 738 10.74 -14.51 -6.04
CA GLY A 738 11.84 -13.55 -6.05
C GLY A 738 11.38 -12.08 -6.16
N ASP A 739 10.22 -11.83 -6.78
CA ASP A 739 9.65 -10.48 -6.93
C ASP A 739 9.01 -9.96 -5.64
N LEU A 740 8.56 -10.83 -4.72
CA LEU A 740 8.07 -10.41 -3.39
C LEU A 740 9.09 -9.58 -2.61
N GLY A 741 10.38 -9.93 -2.69
CA GLY A 741 11.46 -9.19 -2.04
C GLY A 741 11.87 -7.88 -2.75
N LYS A 742 11.35 -7.64 -3.96
CA LYS A 742 11.65 -6.44 -4.76
C LYS A 742 10.52 -5.41 -4.74
N ALA A 743 9.35 -5.77 -4.23
CA ALA A 743 8.20 -4.87 -4.14
C ALA A 743 8.57 -3.61 -3.34
N LYS A 744 8.22 -2.44 -3.88
CA LYS A 744 8.48 -1.13 -3.26
C LYS A 744 7.23 -0.54 -2.61
N SER A 745 6.06 -1.09 -2.91
CA SER A 745 4.78 -0.62 -2.35
C SER A 745 3.90 -1.80 -1.93
N LEU A 746 2.95 -1.53 -1.03
CA LEU A 746 1.93 -2.51 -0.63
C LEU A 746 1.12 -3.02 -1.81
N LYS A 747 0.77 -2.14 -2.77
CA LYS A 747 0.05 -2.53 -4.00
C LYS A 747 0.85 -3.51 -4.84
N GLU A 748 2.14 -3.25 -5.06
CA GLU A 748 3.04 -4.18 -5.76
C GLU A 748 3.18 -5.52 -5.03
N TYR A 749 3.27 -5.48 -3.69
CA TYR A 749 3.41 -6.68 -2.88
C TYR A 749 2.15 -7.55 -2.91
N PHE A 750 0.96 -6.96 -2.74
CA PHE A 750 -0.30 -7.69 -2.84
C PHE A 750 -0.54 -8.23 -4.25
N PHE A 751 -0.18 -7.47 -5.29
CA PHE A 751 -0.24 -7.96 -6.67
C PHE A 751 0.70 -9.17 -6.90
N ALA A 752 1.91 -9.15 -6.33
CA ALA A 752 2.83 -10.28 -6.39
C ALA A 752 2.27 -11.51 -5.64
N LEU A 753 1.60 -11.32 -4.50
CA LEU A 753 0.90 -12.40 -3.78
C LEU A 753 -0.29 -12.97 -4.58
N GLU A 754 -1.07 -12.13 -5.26
CA GLU A 754 -2.16 -12.57 -6.15
C GLU A 754 -1.61 -13.40 -7.32
N LYS A 755 -0.51 -12.94 -7.93
CA LYS A 755 0.17 -13.66 -9.00
C LYS A 755 0.74 -15.01 -8.53
N LEU A 756 1.26 -15.09 -7.30
CA LEU A 756 1.68 -16.36 -6.69
C LEU A 756 0.49 -17.30 -6.50
N LEU A 757 -0.65 -16.79 -6.04
CA LEU A 757 -1.84 -17.60 -5.79
C LEU A 757 -2.44 -18.20 -7.08
N GLN A 758 -2.25 -17.54 -8.22
CA GLN A 758 -2.67 -18.03 -9.53
C GLN A 758 -1.76 -19.13 -10.11
N ASN A 759 -0.56 -19.34 -9.55
CA ASN A 759 0.36 -20.34 -10.04
C ASN A 759 -0.02 -21.75 -9.55
N GLU A 760 -0.37 -22.65 -10.46
CA GLU A 760 -0.79 -24.03 -10.15
C GLU A 760 0.31 -24.87 -9.47
N ALA A 761 1.58 -24.47 -9.57
CA ALA A 761 2.69 -25.15 -8.94
C ALA A 761 2.82 -24.82 -7.44
N LEU A 762 2.14 -23.79 -6.93
CA LEU A 762 2.21 -23.33 -5.54
C LEU A 762 1.73 -24.40 -4.54
N GLU A 763 2.43 -24.53 -3.42
CA GLU A 763 2.06 -25.46 -2.34
C GLU A 763 0.74 -25.04 -1.67
N LYS A 764 -0.13 -26.02 -1.37
CA LYS A 764 -1.45 -25.75 -0.74
C LYS A 764 -1.33 -25.05 0.62
N SER A 765 -0.30 -25.39 1.41
CA SER A 765 -0.01 -24.76 2.70
C SER A 765 0.34 -23.28 2.53
N LYS A 766 1.25 -22.94 1.59
CA LYS A 766 1.60 -21.55 1.25
C LYS A 766 0.38 -20.78 0.73
N ALA A 767 -0.41 -21.40 -0.15
CA ALA A 767 -1.63 -20.80 -0.70
C ALA A 767 -2.66 -20.42 0.39
N SER A 768 -2.77 -21.20 1.47
CA SER A 768 -3.63 -20.88 2.61
C SER A 768 -3.18 -19.60 3.31
N HIS A 769 -1.88 -19.45 3.61
CA HIS A 769 -1.34 -18.26 4.25
C HIS A 769 -1.51 -17.01 3.38
N ILE A 770 -1.25 -17.14 2.07
CA ILE A 770 -1.41 -16.04 1.11
C ILE A 770 -2.88 -15.60 1.05
N ARG A 771 -3.85 -16.52 1.03
CA ARG A 771 -5.28 -16.19 1.09
C ARG A 771 -5.66 -15.47 2.39
N THR A 772 -5.09 -15.88 3.52
CA THR A 772 -5.30 -15.19 4.80
C THR A 772 -4.79 -13.75 4.73
N VAL A 773 -3.59 -13.51 4.18
CA VAL A 773 -3.05 -12.15 4.04
C VAL A 773 -3.89 -11.31 3.06
N LEU A 774 -4.25 -11.85 1.89
CA LEU A 774 -5.02 -11.14 0.87
C LEU A 774 -6.45 -10.81 1.33
N SER A 775 -7.12 -11.70 2.06
CA SER A 775 -8.44 -11.42 2.66
C SER A 775 -8.39 -10.31 3.71
N HIS A 776 -7.22 -10.02 4.26
CA HIS A 776 -6.99 -8.97 5.24
C HIS A 776 -6.26 -7.74 4.67
N ARG A 777 -6.12 -7.63 3.34
CA ARG A 777 -5.42 -6.51 2.69
C ARG A 777 -6.00 -5.13 3.06
N ALA A 778 -7.32 -5.05 3.27
CA ALA A 778 -7.99 -3.82 3.68
C ALA A 778 -7.48 -3.29 5.03
N LYS A 779 -7.01 -4.17 5.93
CA LYS A 779 -6.43 -3.76 7.22
C LYS A 779 -5.10 -3.03 7.09
N PHE A 780 -4.44 -3.10 5.94
CA PHE A 780 -3.24 -2.33 5.62
C PHE A 780 -3.55 -1.02 4.90
N SER A 781 -4.82 -0.79 4.51
CA SER A 781 -5.24 0.50 3.98
C SER A 781 -5.40 1.49 5.13
N ASN A 782 -5.08 2.75 4.84
CA ASN A 782 -5.33 3.88 5.71
C ASN A 782 -6.17 4.96 5.01
N ASP A 783 -6.97 4.56 4.01
CA ASP A 783 -7.78 5.50 3.21
C ASP A 783 -8.72 6.34 4.09
N ASP A 784 -9.26 5.76 5.17
CA ASP A 784 -10.13 6.43 6.15
C ASP A 784 -9.42 6.78 7.48
N GLY A 785 -8.09 6.72 7.54
CA GLY A 785 -7.33 7.01 8.77
C GLY A 785 -7.43 5.98 9.90
N GLU A 786 -8.27 4.95 9.75
CA GLU A 786 -8.48 3.92 10.78
C GLU A 786 -7.21 3.20 11.24
N LEU A 787 -6.26 2.96 10.32
CA LEU A 787 -5.02 2.27 10.64
C LEU A 787 -4.14 3.13 11.56
N ARG A 788 -4.05 4.44 11.33
CA ARG A 788 -3.34 5.38 12.23
C ARG A 788 -3.98 5.35 13.62
N SER A 789 -5.30 5.48 13.69
CA SER A 789 -6.04 5.47 14.97
C SER A 789 -5.78 4.18 15.75
N LYS A 790 -5.92 3.01 15.11
CA LYS A 790 -5.73 1.68 15.73
C LYS A 790 -4.29 1.40 16.17
N LEU A 791 -3.28 2.00 15.51
CA LEU A 791 -1.87 1.73 15.82
C LEU A 791 -1.26 2.71 16.83
N PHE A 792 -1.74 3.95 16.86
CA PHE A 792 -1.11 5.02 17.63
C PHE A 792 -1.86 5.41 18.89
N ILE A 793 -3.15 5.06 19.01
CA ILE A 793 -3.98 5.40 20.17
C ILE A 793 -4.59 4.13 20.77
N GLU A 794 -4.57 4.06 22.10
CA GLU A 794 -5.45 3.21 22.89
C GLU A 794 -6.48 4.09 23.60
N GLY A 795 -7.78 3.93 23.31
CA GLY A 795 -8.82 4.76 23.91
C GLY A 795 -9.93 5.16 22.92
N PRO A 796 -10.74 6.17 23.26
CA PRO A 796 -11.82 6.65 22.41
C PRO A 796 -11.31 7.21 21.07
N ALA A 797 -11.94 6.81 19.95
CA ALA A 797 -11.60 7.31 18.62
C ALA A 797 -11.81 8.83 18.49
N GLU A 798 -12.74 9.39 19.27
CA GLU A 798 -13.05 10.82 19.33
C GLU A 798 -11.83 11.72 19.59
N ILE A 799 -10.79 11.22 20.26
CA ILE A 799 -9.58 12.02 20.50
C ILE A 799 -8.89 12.33 19.17
N TRP A 800 -8.80 11.35 18.28
CA TRP A 800 -8.20 11.53 16.98
C TRP A 800 -9.00 12.54 16.14
N GLU A 801 -10.32 12.39 16.11
CA GLU A 801 -11.25 13.30 15.43
C GLU A 801 -11.11 14.74 15.95
N LYS A 802 -11.03 14.92 17.28
CA LYS A 802 -10.88 16.25 17.90
C LYS A 802 -9.50 16.87 17.68
N VAL A 803 -8.45 16.06 17.47
CA VAL A 803 -7.17 16.61 17.00
C VAL A 803 -7.27 16.99 15.52
N GLU A 804 -7.96 16.21 14.69
CA GLU A 804 -8.14 16.49 13.25
C GLU A 804 -8.97 17.74 12.99
N SER A 805 -10.04 17.95 13.76
CA SER A 805 -10.87 19.16 13.73
C SER A 805 -10.19 20.37 14.38
N GLY A 806 -9.06 20.17 15.07
CA GLY A 806 -8.34 21.21 15.78
C GLY A 806 -9.03 21.69 17.06
N GLU A 807 -10.01 20.95 17.58
CA GLU A 807 -10.73 21.24 18.82
C GLU A 807 -9.88 21.10 20.08
N ILE A 808 -8.87 20.21 20.05
CA ILE A 808 -7.94 20.07 21.18
C ILE A 808 -6.90 21.19 21.12
N VAL A 809 -7.01 22.11 22.08
CA VAL A 809 -6.09 23.21 22.31
C VAL A 809 -5.55 23.16 23.73
N LEU A 810 -4.42 23.83 23.98
CA LEU A 810 -3.79 23.90 25.31
C LEU A 810 -4.05 25.25 26.00
N GLN A 811 -4.52 26.21 25.22
CA GLN A 811 -4.90 27.54 25.65
C GLN A 811 -6.00 28.03 24.70
N PRO A 812 -7.25 28.13 25.17
CA PRO A 812 -8.35 28.61 24.35
C PRO A 812 -8.31 30.14 24.24
N ASP A 813 -8.72 30.67 23.09
CA ASP A 813 -8.81 32.12 22.84
C ASP A 813 -9.88 32.77 23.76
N GLU A 814 -10.96 32.05 24.05
CA GLU A 814 -12.00 32.48 24.98
C GLU A 814 -11.91 31.66 26.30
N SER A 815 -11.48 32.32 27.38
CA SER A 815 -11.32 31.71 28.72
C SER A 815 -12.05 32.50 29.81
N ARG A 816 -13.15 33.16 29.44
CA ARG A 816 -13.89 34.07 30.33
C ARG A 816 -14.45 33.39 31.57
N LYS A 817 -14.98 32.17 31.42
CA LYS A 817 -15.57 31.40 32.54
C LYS A 817 -14.50 30.97 33.53
N GLU A 818 -13.35 30.58 33.03
CA GLU A 818 -12.19 30.18 33.81
C GLU A 818 -11.56 31.38 34.52
N PHE A 819 -11.44 32.51 33.82
CA PHE A 819 -11.06 33.79 34.43
C PHE A 819 -12.01 34.14 35.59
N ASP A 820 -13.32 34.10 35.38
CA ASP A 820 -14.30 34.48 36.40
C ASP A 820 -14.25 33.51 37.60
N HIS A 821 -14.00 32.22 37.38
CA HIS A 821 -13.82 31.23 38.46
C HIS A 821 -12.57 31.51 39.31
N ILE A 822 -11.42 31.76 38.68
CA ILE A 822 -10.18 32.07 39.40
C ILE A 822 -10.29 33.43 40.08
N MET A 823 -10.89 34.42 39.42
CA MET A 823 -11.11 35.74 40.00
C MET A 823 -12.08 35.67 41.19
N ALA A 824 -13.08 34.80 41.16
CA ALA A 824 -13.94 34.53 42.31
C ALA A 824 -13.13 33.96 43.49
N ILE A 825 -12.12 33.11 43.26
CA ILE A 825 -11.21 32.63 44.31
C ILE A 825 -10.32 33.77 44.82
N LEU A 826 -9.78 34.60 43.93
CA LEU A 826 -8.90 35.71 44.32
C LEU A 826 -9.63 36.87 45.00
N THR A 827 -10.91 37.09 44.74
CA THR A 827 -11.71 38.14 45.40
C THR A 827 -12.17 37.74 46.80
N ARG A 828 -11.93 36.49 47.21
CA ARG A 828 -12.26 36.00 48.55
C ARG A 828 -11.49 36.78 49.62
N PRO A 829 -12.18 37.55 50.48
CA PRO A 829 -11.50 38.27 51.56
C PRO A 829 -10.83 37.31 52.55
N ASP A 830 -11.32 36.07 52.62
CA ASP A 830 -10.77 35.02 53.48
C ASP A 830 -9.50 34.32 52.96
N LEU A 831 -8.96 34.77 51.82
CA LEU A 831 -7.72 34.26 51.21
C LEU A 831 -6.75 35.35 50.77
N ARG A 832 -7.27 36.47 50.25
CA ARG A 832 -6.45 37.47 49.54
C ARG A 832 -5.66 38.40 50.46
N ASN A 833 -6.18 38.66 51.66
CA ASN A 833 -5.68 39.69 52.56
C ASN A 833 -5.46 39.13 53.98
N ILE A 834 -4.75 38.01 54.09
CA ILE A 834 -4.48 37.36 55.37
C ILE A 834 -3.11 37.80 55.87
N TRP A 835 -3.09 38.36 57.08
CA TRP A 835 -1.90 38.86 57.75
C TRP A 835 -1.49 37.94 58.90
N ASN A 836 -0.19 37.71 59.04
CA ASN A 836 0.37 36.94 60.14
C ASN A 836 0.84 37.88 61.26
N TYR A 837 0.35 37.62 62.46
CA TYR A 837 0.71 38.34 63.69
C TYR A 837 1.16 37.36 64.77
N ARG A 838 1.95 37.85 65.72
CA ARG A 838 2.32 37.09 66.92
C ARG A 838 1.68 37.72 68.15
N LEU A 839 0.86 36.96 68.86
CA LEU A 839 0.34 37.37 70.16
C LEU A 839 1.46 37.25 71.20
N VAL A 840 1.74 38.35 71.89
CA VAL A 840 2.75 38.41 72.94
C VAL A 840 2.13 38.91 74.24
N GLU A 841 2.58 38.33 75.35
CA GLU A 841 2.33 38.83 76.69
C GLU A 841 3.47 39.77 77.07
N CYS A 842 3.13 41.04 77.23
CA CYS A 842 4.06 42.09 77.64
C CYS A 842 4.05 42.25 79.15
N THR A 843 5.23 42.13 79.76
CA THR A 843 5.46 42.37 81.19
C THR A 843 6.53 43.45 81.39
N PRO A 844 6.25 44.50 82.18
CA PRO A 844 7.20 45.59 82.40
C PRO A 844 8.33 45.13 83.33
N LYS A 845 9.58 45.44 82.96
CA LYS A 845 10.79 45.18 83.74
C LYS A 845 11.48 46.50 84.07
N GLN A 846 11.57 46.84 85.35
CA GLN A 846 12.17 48.09 85.80
C GLN A 846 13.67 48.14 85.46
N THR A 847 14.14 49.29 84.96
CA THR A 847 15.55 49.54 84.67
C THR A 847 16.28 50.10 85.89
N ALA A 848 17.59 50.36 85.77
CA ALA A 848 18.38 51.01 86.81
C ALA A 848 17.92 52.46 87.12
N GLN A 849 17.17 53.10 86.21
CA GLN A 849 16.56 54.41 86.44
C GLN A 849 15.15 54.26 87.03
N GLN A 850 14.87 55.02 88.09
CA GLN A 850 13.58 55.03 88.77
C GLN A 850 12.49 55.50 87.79
N SER A 851 11.35 54.79 87.76
CA SER A 851 10.22 55.07 86.86
C SER A 851 10.45 54.87 85.35
N VAL A 852 11.55 54.23 84.96
CA VAL A 852 11.82 53.80 83.56
C VAL A 852 11.79 52.28 83.47
N TYR A 853 10.98 51.75 82.55
CA TYR A 853 10.72 50.33 82.35
C TYR A 853 11.14 49.91 80.93
N THR A 854 11.63 48.68 80.80
CA THR A 854 11.73 47.96 79.52
C THR A 854 10.62 46.92 79.44
N THR A 855 10.28 46.48 78.23
CA THR A 855 9.21 45.48 78.04
C THR A 855 9.84 44.11 77.82
N ASN A 856 9.53 43.15 78.70
CA ASN A 856 9.78 41.74 78.43
C ASN A 856 8.57 41.15 77.67
N LYS A 857 8.83 40.47 76.56
CA LYS A 857 7.80 39.95 75.66
C LYS A 857 7.86 38.43 75.64
N LYS A 858 6.79 37.79 76.10
CA LYS A 858 6.65 36.33 76.04
C LYS A 858 5.70 35.98 74.90
N PRO A 859 6.16 35.33 73.81
CA PRO A 859 5.28 34.93 72.74
C PRO A 859 4.31 33.83 73.19
N LEU A 860 3.03 34.00 72.86
CA LEU A 860 1.96 33.07 73.20
C LEU A 860 1.60 32.17 72.02
N MET A 861 1.20 32.76 70.88
CA MET A 861 0.81 32.03 69.68
C MET A 861 0.88 32.92 68.42
N SER A 862 0.89 32.30 67.25
CA SER A 862 0.67 32.99 65.97
C SER A 862 -0.83 33.17 65.73
N LEU A 863 -1.21 34.27 65.08
CA LEU A 863 -2.57 34.65 64.74
C LEU A 863 -2.65 35.04 63.27
N TYR A 864 -3.70 34.58 62.60
CA TYR A 864 -4.05 35.02 61.24
C TYR A 864 -5.17 36.05 61.33
N SER A 865 -4.98 37.21 60.70
CA SER A 865 -5.93 38.32 60.68
C SER A 865 -6.45 38.57 59.26
N TYR A 866 -7.75 38.80 59.12
CA TYR A 866 -8.41 39.19 57.88
C TYR A 866 -8.23 40.70 57.65
N GLY A 867 -7.03 41.07 57.20
CA GLY A 867 -6.57 42.45 57.05
C GLY A 867 -5.68 42.94 58.18
N PRO A 868 -5.12 44.16 58.05
CA PRO A 868 -4.22 44.73 59.03
C PRO A 868 -4.95 45.07 60.33
N VAL A 869 -4.33 44.75 61.46
CA VAL A 869 -4.84 45.11 62.80
C VAL A 869 -4.81 46.62 62.97
N LYS A 870 -5.92 47.20 63.42
CA LYS A 870 -6.02 48.63 63.74
C LYS A 870 -5.54 48.87 65.16
N GLU A 871 -4.69 49.87 65.35
CA GLU A 871 -4.16 50.27 66.66
C GLU A 871 -4.64 51.68 67.02
N GLU A 872 -5.19 51.82 68.23
CA GLU A 872 -5.55 53.11 68.83
C GLU A 872 -4.84 53.27 70.18
N GLU A 873 -4.21 54.43 70.40
CA GLU A 873 -3.63 54.80 71.70
C GLU A 873 -4.42 55.93 72.36
N VAL A 874 -4.98 55.67 73.53
CA VAL A 874 -5.69 56.66 74.34
C VAL A 874 -4.84 56.99 75.56
N ALA A 875 -4.45 58.26 75.72
CA ALA A 875 -3.63 58.73 76.84
C ALA A 875 -4.45 59.65 77.75
N GLN A 876 -4.44 59.37 79.06
CA GLN A 876 -4.98 60.30 80.04
C GLN A 876 -3.95 61.42 80.27
N LYS A 877 -4.11 62.55 79.57
CA LYS A 877 -3.14 63.66 79.58
C LYS A 877 -3.26 64.60 80.78
N PHE A 878 -4.41 64.59 81.44
CA PHE A 878 -4.74 65.48 82.55
C PHE A 878 -5.37 64.70 83.71
N ASP A 879 -5.07 65.12 84.94
CA ASP A 879 -5.72 64.60 86.14
C ASP A 879 -7.12 65.22 86.35
N GLU A 880 -7.83 64.80 87.39
CA GLU A 880 -9.17 65.28 87.74
C GLU A 880 -9.22 66.80 88.07
N GLN A 881 -8.05 67.44 88.21
CA GLN A 881 -7.89 68.87 88.52
C GLN A 881 -7.45 69.67 87.28
N GLY A 882 -7.30 69.03 86.12
CA GLY A 882 -6.86 69.67 84.88
C GLY A 882 -5.36 69.92 84.79
N GLN A 883 -4.53 69.34 85.68
CA GLN A 883 -3.08 69.45 85.60
C GLN A 883 -2.49 68.37 84.68
N PRO A 884 -1.44 68.68 83.90
CA PRO A 884 -0.81 67.71 83.00
C PRO A 884 -0.07 66.62 83.80
N ILE A 885 -0.34 65.35 83.46
CA ILE A 885 0.30 64.19 84.11
C ILE A 885 1.71 63.97 83.52
N PRO A 886 2.80 63.98 84.32
CA PRO A 886 4.13 63.60 83.86
C PRO A 886 4.17 62.10 83.51
N ASN A 887 4.56 61.74 82.29
CA ASN A 887 4.54 60.36 81.75
C ASN A 887 3.15 59.69 81.85
N PRO A 888 2.15 60.19 81.08
CA PRO A 888 0.79 59.70 81.17
C PRO A 888 0.71 58.21 80.82
N VAL A 889 -0.08 57.47 81.59
CA VAL A 889 -0.44 56.09 81.27
C VAL A 889 -1.27 56.11 80.00
N LYS A 890 -0.83 55.37 78.98
CA LYS A 890 -1.59 55.16 77.75
C LYS A 890 -2.23 53.78 77.76
N THR A 891 -3.44 53.69 77.26
CA THR A 891 -4.08 52.42 76.90
C THR A 891 -3.92 52.25 75.40
N ARG A 892 -3.23 51.19 75.00
CA ARG A 892 -3.12 50.75 73.61
C ARG A 892 -4.16 49.66 73.37
N VAL A 893 -4.99 49.87 72.36
CA VAL A 893 -6.06 48.96 71.94
C VAL A 893 -5.78 48.51 70.52
N GLN A 894 -5.70 47.19 70.30
CA GLN A 894 -5.47 46.59 68.99
C GLN A 894 -6.67 45.72 68.62
N VAL A 895 -7.35 46.05 67.52
CA VAL A 895 -8.60 45.40 67.07
C VAL A 895 -8.43 44.83 65.66
N GLY A 896 -8.90 43.61 65.47
CA GLY A 896 -8.91 42.94 64.17
C GLY A 896 -9.92 41.78 64.12
N GLU A 897 -10.17 41.29 62.91
CA GLU A 897 -10.90 40.05 62.68
C GLU A 897 -9.89 38.92 62.54
N PHE A 898 -9.91 37.95 63.45
CA PHE A 898 -8.93 36.88 63.50
C PHE A 898 -9.54 35.53 63.14
N HIS A 899 -8.74 34.66 62.52
CA HIS A 899 -9.08 33.27 62.36
C HIS A 899 -8.91 32.54 63.70
N TRP A 900 -10.01 32.05 64.26
CA TRP A 900 -10.04 31.42 65.57
C TRP A 900 -10.92 30.16 65.54
N ASN A 901 -10.34 29.00 65.81
CA ASN A 901 -11.04 27.71 65.85
C ASN A 901 -11.94 27.45 64.60
N GLY A 902 -11.40 27.71 63.40
CA GLY A 902 -12.11 27.53 62.13
C GLY A 902 -13.20 28.57 61.81
N LYS A 903 -13.27 29.70 62.55
CA LYS A 903 -14.23 30.80 62.30
C LYS A 903 -13.54 32.17 62.34
N VAL A 904 -14.20 33.16 61.73
CA VAL A 904 -13.80 34.56 61.84
C VAL A 904 -14.38 35.14 63.14
N GLU A 905 -13.52 35.64 64.02
CA GLU A 905 -13.92 36.27 65.28
C GLU A 905 -13.25 37.65 65.42
N GLY A 906 -14.06 38.68 65.68
CA GLY A 906 -13.54 39.99 66.09
C GLY A 906 -12.92 39.90 67.48
N ARG A 907 -11.65 40.32 67.62
CA ARG A 907 -10.96 40.33 68.91
C ARG A 907 -10.24 41.64 69.16
N GLU A 908 -10.15 41.97 70.43
CA GLU A 908 -9.48 43.15 70.94
C GLU A 908 -8.40 42.74 71.94
N PHE A 909 -7.21 43.30 71.77
CA PHE A 909 -6.09 43.14 72.68
C PHE A 909 -5.76 44.50 73.30
N GLN A 910 -5.81 44.58 74.62
CA GLN A 910 -5.53 45.80 75.37
C GLN A 910 -4.22 45.67 76.15
N ALA A 911 -3.40 46.72 76.10
CA ALA A 911 -2.20 46.84 76.91
C ALA A 911 -2.02 48.26 77.46
N THR A 912 -1.48 48.34 78.67
CA THR A 912 -1.16 49.60 79.34
C THR A 912 0.31 49.95 79.10
N VAL A 913 0.57 51.17 78.60
CA VAL A 913 1.91 51.69 78.30
C VAL A 913 2.25 52.79 79.32
N PHE A 914 3.35 52.62 80.06
CA PHE A 914 3.79 53.59 81.08
C PHE A 914 5.31 53.54 81.29
N GLY A 915 5.95 54.71 81.42
CA GLY A 915 7.39 54.81 81.72
C GLY A 915 8.32 54.05 80.75
N GLY A 916 7.91 53.86 79.48
CA GLY A 916 8.63 53.08 78.47
C GLY A 916 8.34 51.57 78.45
N GLY A 917 7.62 51.05 79.45
CA GLY A 917 7.19 49.64 79.53
C GLY A 917 5.75 49.42 79.06
N ILE A 918 5.46 48.19 78.63
CA ILE A 918 4.13 47.72 78.23
C ILE A 918 3.69 46.58 79.16
N LYS A 919 2.44 46.61 79.62
CA LYS A 919 1.80 45.56 80.43
C LYS A 919 0.48 45.14 79.80
N GLY A 920 0.33 43.87 79.44
CA GLY A 920 -0.91 43.32 78.87
C GLY A 920 -0.65 42.45 77.64
N LEU A 921 -1.70 42.19 76.86
CA LEU A 921 -1.60 41.44 75.61
C LEU A 921 -1.48 42.40 74.45
N THR A 922 -0.51 42.15 73.57
CA THR A 922 -0.36 42.88 72.31
C THR A 922 -0.13 41.90 71.17
N VAL A 923 -0.56 42.29 69.97
CA VAL A 923 -0.13 41.64 68.73
C VAL A 923 1.04 42.41 68.15
N GLU A 924 2.07 41.67 67.74
CA GLU A 924 3.29 42.21 67.15
C GLU A 924 3.57 41.58 65.80
N GLY A 925 4.33 42.31 64.98
CA GLY A 925 4.51 41.98 63.58
C GLY A 925 3.34 42.49 62.74
N GLY A 926 3.04 41.77 61.68
CA GLY A 926 2.08 42.17 60.66
C GLY A 926 2.76 42.19 59.31
N GLU A 927 2.79 41.03 58.69
CA GLU A 927 3.15 40.88 57.28
C GLU A 927 2.08 40.07 56.57
N LEU A 928 1.94 40.31 55.26
CA LEU A 928 1.07 39.50 54.43
C LEU A 928 1.60 38.07 54.43
N THR A 929 0.72 37.09 54.63
CA THR A 929 1.11 35.68 54.62
C THR A 929 1.75 35.28 53.29
N PRO A 930 2.64 34.27 53.27
CA PRO A 930 3.15 33.69 52.03
C PRO A 930 2.02 33.29 51.08
N GLU A 931 0.94 32.72 51.61
CA GLU A 931 -0.27 32.33 50.89
C GLU A 931 -0.93 33.52 50.17
N SER A 932 -1.25 34.60 50.89
CA SER A 932 -1.83 35.80 50.28
C SER A 932 -0.85 36.49 49.32
N THR A 933 0.45 36.45 49.61
CA THR A 933 1.49 37.00 48.71
C THR A 933 1.55 36.22 47.39
N PHE A 934 1.53 34.89 47.46
CA PHE A 934 1.52 34.01 46.30
C PHE A 934 0.28 34.23 45.43
N LEU A 935 -0.91 34.30 46.02
CA LEU A 935 -2.15 34.55 45.28
C LEU A 935 -2.10 35.90 44.52
N ASN A 936 -1.63 36.97 45.18
CA ASN A 936 -1.55 38.31 44.58
C ASN A 936 -0.41 38.43 43.54
N GLN A 937 0.71 37.72 43.70
CA GLN A 937 1.88 37.90 42.85
C GLN A 937 2.05 36.83 41.77
N GLN A 938 1.56 35.61 41.98
CA GLN A 938 1.72 34.50 41.04
C GLN A 938 0.42 34.18 40.31
N ILE A 939 -0.71 34.08 41.01
CA ILE A 939 -1.97 33.71 40.36
C ILE A 939 -2.60 34.91 39.66
N GLU A 940 -2.71 36.06 40.32
CA GLU A 940 -3.33 37.26 39.73
C GLU A 940 -2.63 37.76 38.46
N ARG A 941 -1.29 37.65 38.38
CA ARG A 941 -0.52 38.07 37.19
C ARG A 941 -0.80 37.24 35.93
N ARG A 942 -1.40 36.06 36.09
CA ARG A 942 -1.79 35.15 35.00
C ARG A 942 -3.24 35.36 34.56
N LEU A 943 -3.88 36.41 35.06
CA LEU A 943 -5.20 36.86 34.62
C LEU A 943 -5.04 38.19 33.88
N ASP A 944 -5.67 38.32 32.72
CA ASP A 944 -5.76 39.59 32.01
C ASP A 944 -7.12 40.25 32.29
N PRO A 945 -7.16 41.30 33.13
CA PRO A 945 -8.40 41.97 33.48
C PRO A 945 -9.00 42.79 32.31
N ASN A 946 -8.20 43.14 31.29
CA ASN A 946 -8.68 43.93 30.15
C ASN A 946 -9.45 43.05 29.18
N THR A 947 -8.87 41.91 28.81
CA THR A 947 -9.49 40.92 27.90
C THR A 947 -10.37 39.93 28.64
N LYS A 948 -10.35 39.98 29.99
CA LYS A 948 -11.17 39.12 30.85
C LYS A 948 -10.88 37.62 30.59
N SER A 949 -9.61 37.29 30.36
CA SER A 949 -9.11 35.99 29.93
C SER A 949 -7.91 35.54 30.77
N ILE A 950 -7.53 34.27 30.67
CA ILE A 950 -6.32 33.74 31.32
C ILE A 950 -5.11 34.00 30.43
N ALA A 951 -4.10 34.66 31.00
CA ALA A 951 -2.82 34.91 30.37
C ALA A 951 -1.95 33.65 30.46
N GLY A 952 -2.20 32.70 29.56
CA GLY A 952 -1.43 31.46 29.39
C GLY A 952 -2.20 30.17 29.72
N PRO A 953 -1.55 29.00 29.57
CA PRO A 953 -2.15 27.70 29.86
C PRO A 953 -2.42 27.50 31.37
N LEU A 954 -3.57 26.90 31.71
CA LEU A 954 -3.89 26.54 33.11
C LEU A 954 -2.91 25.53 33.72
N MET A 955 -2.33 24.65 32.89
CA MET A 955 -1.31 23.70 33.32
C MET A 955 -0.05 24.39 33.84
N GLU A 956 0.41 25.47 33.20
CA GLU A 956 1.57 26.25 33.70
C GLU A 956 1.25 26.94 35.03
N MET A 957 0.01 27.42 35.20
CA MET A 957 -0.44 27.97 36.49
C MET A 957 -0.37 26.90 37.58
N LEU A 958 -0.78 25.66 37.27
CA LEU A 958 -0.70 24.54 38.20
C LEU A 958 0.75 24.15 38.54
N GLU A 959 1.64 24.12 37.55
CA GLU A 959 3.06 23.85 37.76
C GLU A 959 3.69 24.86 38.73
N VAL A 960 3.31 26.14 38.62
CA VAL A 960 3.75 27.20 39.53
C VAL A 960 3.24 26.97 40.95
N VAL A 961 1.98 26.56 41.11
CA VAL A 961 1.41 26.16 42.40
C VAL A 961 2.18 25.00 43.00
N ILE A 962 2.50 23.97 42.21
CA ILE A 962 3.19 22.77 42.69
C ILE A 962 4.64 23.09 43.09
N ALA A 963 5.35 23.89 42.28
CA ALA A 963 6.74 24.22 42.48
C ALA A 963 6.99 25.19 43.66
N ASP A 964 5.98 25.91 44.14
CA ASP A 964 6.15 26.89 45.21
C ASP A 964 6.37 26.23 46.58
N GLU A 965 7.48 26.55 47.24
CA GLU A 965 7.83 25.99 48.55
C GLU A 965 7.33 26.85 49.73
N SER A 966 6.80 28.05 49.45
CA SER A 966 6.45 29.05 50.47
C SER A 966 5.02 28.90 51.01
N ILE A 967 4.10 28.37 50.21
CA ILE A 967 2.69 28.20 50.59
C ILE A 967 2.43 26.87 51.30
N SER A 968 1.42 26.86 52.19
CA SER A 968 0.95 25.64 52.86
C SER A 968 0.58 24.50 51.87
N PRO A 969 0.96 23.24 52.15
CA PRO A 969 0.53 22.07 51.37
C PRO A 969 -0.99 21.93 51.24
N LEU A 970 -1.76 22.42 52.22
CA LEU A 970 -3.21 22.41 52.20
C LEU A 970 -3.79 23.41 51.20
N LEU A 971 -3.24 24.63 51.15
CA LEU A 971 -3.63 25.61 50.13
C LEU A 971 -3.21 25.14 48.73
N LYS A 972 -2.01 24.57 48.62
CA LYS A 972 -1.52 23.95 47.37
C LYS A 972 -2.46 22.86 46.87
N ALA A 973 -2.92 21.98 47.75
CA ALA A 973 -3.90 20.93 47.43
C ALA A 973 -5.27 21.47 47.04
N PHE A 974 -5.74 22.53 47.72
CA PHE A 974 -6.96 23.24 47.33
C PHE A 974 -6.84 23.81 45.91
N LEU A 975 -5.77 24.57 45.62
CA LEU A 975 -5.54 25.18 44.30
C LEU A 975 -5.32 24.13 43.21
N HIS A 976 -4.55 23.06 43.48
CA HIS A 976 -4.34 21.96 42.55
C HIS A 976 -5.69 21.38 42.13
N ARG A 977 -6.55 21.05 43.09
CA ARG A 977 -7.88 20.54 42.80
C ARG A 977 -8.75 21.53 42.03
N GLU A 978 -8.81 22.79 42.44
CA GLU A 978 -9.66 23.79 41.77
C GLU A 978 -9.23 24.02 40.32
N ILE A 979 -7.93 24.07 40.03
CA ILE A 979 -7.40 24.27 38.68
C ILE A 979 -7.67 23.03 37.80
N VAL A 980 -7.46 21.81 38.31
CA VAL A 980 -7.73 20.60 37.52
C VAL A 980 -9.23 20.41 37.28
N GLU A 981 -10.08 20.61 38.28
CA GLU A 981 -11.53 20.55 38.10
C GLU A 981 -12.03 21.63 37.13
N LEU A 982 -11.38 22.79 37.09
CA LEU A 982 -11.68 23.82 36.10
C LEU A 982 -11.33 23.37 34.68
N MET A 983 -10.13 22.80 34.49
CA MET A 983 -9.74 22.24 33.18
C MET A 983 -10.67 21.09 32.75
N LYS A 984 -11.11 20.23 33.68
CA LYS A 984 -12.02 19.10 33.39
C LYS A 984 -13.43 19.54 32.99
N LYS A 985 -13.85 20.79 33.25
CA LYS A 985 -15.13 21.33 32.73
C LYS A 985 -15.09 21.55 31.22
N ASN A 986 -13.90 21.79 30.65
CA ASN A 986 -13.70 21.95 29.22
C ASN A 986 -12.41 21.24 28.78
N PRO A 987 -12.38 19.90 28.82
CA PRO A 987 -11.15 19.12 28.80
C PRO A 987 -10.38 19.22 27.47
N THR A 988 -11.09 19.44 26.36
CA THR A 988 -10.50 19.63 25.02
C THR A 988 -9.83 21.00 24.90
N ALA A 989 -10.45 22.05 25.45
CA ALA A 989 -9.93 23.41 25.44
C ALA A 989 -8.65 23.60 26.29
N TRP A 990 -8.40 22.68 27.22
CA TRP A 990 -7.23 22.71 28.10
C TRP A 990 -6.31 21.49 27.94
N GLY A 991 -6.58 20.63 26.95
CA GLY A 991 -5.74 19.47 26.64
C GLY A 991 -5.53 18.49 27.80
N VAL A 992 -6.53 18.31 28.67
CA VAL A 992 -6.39 17.53 29.92
C VAL A 992 -5.89 16.11 29.66
N ALA A 993 -6.42 15.46 28.62
CA ALA A 993 -6.07 14.09 28.26
C ALA A 993 -4.62 13.94 27.76
N LEU A 994 -3.95 15.05 27.40
CA LEU A 994 -2.63 15.03 26.77
C LEU A 994 -1.47 14.94 27.77
N SER A 995 -1.73 15.10 29.07
CA SER A 995 -0.75 14.93 30.14
C SER A 995 -1.14 13.77 31.06
N GLY A 996 -0.44 12.65 30.91
CA GLY A 996 -0.60 11.49 31.80
C GLY A 996 -0.17 11.82 33.24
N GLN A 997 0.88 12.61 33.42
CA GLN A 997 1.33 13.03 34.75
C GLN A 997 0.28 13.86 35.49
N LEU A 998 -0.44 14.73 34.78
CA LEU A 998 -1.52 15.54 35.36
C LEU A 998 -2.63 14.65 35.94
N LEU A 999 -3.07 13.66 35.15
CA LEU A 999 -4.13 12.74 35.55
C LEU A 999 -3.71 11.87 36.73
N GLU A 1000 -2.51 11.27 36.67
CA GLU A 1000 -1.98 10.43 37.74
C GLU A 1000 -1.77 11.21 39.05
N ASP A 1001 -1.19 12.41 38.98
CA ASP A 1001 -0.97 13.24 40.16
C ASP A 1001 -2.31 13.71 40.76
N TYR A 1002 -3.30 14.02 39.92
CA TYR A 1002 -4.62 14.41 40.38
C TYR A 1002 -5.36 13.25 41.08
N GLU A 1003 -5.33 12.05 40.52
CA GLU A 1003 -5.91 10.86 41.15
C GLU A 1003 -5.22 10.53 42.49
N MET A 1004 -3.89 10.60 42.52
CA MET A 1004 -3.13 10.44 43.76
C MET A 1004 -3.51 11.48 44.81
N LEU A 1005 -3.70 12.75 44.43
CA LEU A 1005 -4.15 13.80 45.32
C LEU A 1005 -5.54 13.49 45.89
N ILE A 1006 -6.51 13.16 45.04
CA ILE A 1006 -7.88 12.87 45.45
C ILE A 1006 -7.94 11.63 46.36
N SER A 1007 -7.13 10.61 46.08
CA SER A 1007 -7.05 9.41 46.95
C SER A 1007 -6.55 9.72 48.36
N LYS A 1008 -5.67 10.72 48.51
CA LYS A 1008 -5.14 11.17 49.81
C LYS A 1008 -6.12 12.07 50.56
N VAL A 1009 -6.98 12.78 49.84
CA VAL A 1009 -7.89 13.81 50.39
C VAL A 1009 -9.32 13.25 50.47
N LYS A 1010 -9.63 12.52 51.56
CA LYS A 1010 -10.95 11.89 51.78
C LYS A 1010 -12.12 12.87 51.88
N ILE A 1011 -11.87 14.08 52.35
CA ILE A 1011 -12.86 15.17 52.52
C ILE A 1011 -12.30 16.40 51.81
N ARG A 1012 -13.16 17.13 51.08
CA ARG A 1012 -12.76 18.33 50.32
C ARG A 1012 -12.10 19.36 51.27
N ILE A 1013 -10.87 19.75 50.94
CA ILE A 1013 -10.11 20.78 51.65
C ILE A 1013 -10.79 22.13 51.43
N ARG A 1014 -11.00 22.86 52.52
CA ARG A 1014 -11.53 24.23 52.51
C ARG A 1014 -10.38 25.22 52.30
N PRO A 1015 -10.65 26.38 51.68
CA PRO A 1015 -9.64 27.40 51.43
C PRO A 1015 -8.93 27.91 52.70
N THR A 1016 -9.56 27.80 53.86
CA THR A 1016 -9.04 28.27 55.15
C THR A 1016 -8.39 27.18 56.01
N ASP A 1017 -8.42 25.91 55.60
CA ASP A 1017 -7.95 24.78 56.43
C ASP A 1017 -6.46 24.87 56.79
N TRP A 1018 -5.66 25.58 55.99
CA TRP A 1018 -4.24 25.79 56.28
C TRP A 1018 -3.99 26.68 57.52
N MET A 1019 -4.97 27.49 57.93
CA MET A 1019 -4.88 28.33 59.14
C MET A 1019 -5.15 27.54 60.42
N ASP A 1020 -5.84 26.39 60.33
CA ASP A 1020 -6.14 25.48 61.45
C ASP A 1020 -5.00 24.45 61.66
N VAL A 1021 -3.78 24.94 61.88
CA VAL A 1021 -2.52 24.15 61.88
C VAL A 1021 -2.60 22.85 62.72
N LYS A 1022 -3.17 22.93 63.93
CA LYS A 1022 -3.28 21.77 64.83
C LYS A 1022 -4.31 20.75 64.37
N ALA A 1023 -5.43 21.20 63.79
CA ALA A 1023 -6.50 20.30 63.36
C ALA A 1023 -6.09 19.50 62.12
N ASN A 1024 -5.25 20.09 61.26
CA ASN A 1024 -4.88 19.54 59.96
C ASN A 1024 -3.43 19.05 59.88
N GLU A 1025 -2.73 18.91 61.00
CA GLU A 1025 -1.30 18.55 61.06
C GLU A 1025 -0.98 17.25 60.31
N SER A 1026 -1.75 16.18 60.54
CA SER A 1026 -1.53 14.89 59.88
C SER A 1026 -1.77 14.94 58.37
N LEU A 1027 -2.80 15.66 57.93
CA LEU A 1027 -3.12 15.82 56.51
C LEU A 1027 -2.08 16.69 55.82
N SER A 1028 -1.65 17.78 56.48
CA SER A 1028 -0.60 18.67 55.99
C SER A 1028 0.73 17.92 55.82
N ALA A 1029 1.11 17.06 56.77
CA ALA A 1029 2.31 16.23 56.66
C ALA A 1029 2.23 15.23 55.49
N SER A 1030 1.07 14.57 55.31
CA SER A 1030 0.84 13.66 54.19
C SER A 1030 0.89 14.37 52.83
N LEU A 1031 0.36 15.60 52.74
CA LEU A 1031 0.39 16.40 51.52
C LEU A 1031 1.79 16.94 51.24
N ALA A 1032 2.52 17.37 52.27
CA ALA A 1032 3.92 17.77 52.12
C ALA A 1032 4.75 16.63 51.51
N GLN A 1033 4.61 15.40 52.04
CA GLN A 1033 5.29 14.23 51.48
C GLN A 1033 4.91 13.97 50.02
N PHE A 1034 3.62 14.10 49.68
CA PHE A 1034 3.14 13.98 48.31
C PHE A 1034 3.79 15.00 47.38
N TYR A 1035 3.80 16.28 47.75
CA TYR A 1035 4.39 17.34 46.93
C TYR A 1035 5.92 17.24 46.82
N THR A 1036 6.59 16.73 47.85
CA THR A 1036 8.03 16.40 47.78
C THR A 1036 8.30 15.23 46.83
N GLN A 1037 7.41 14.23 46.78
CA GLN A 1037 7.56 13.08 45.88
C GLN A 1037 7.37 13.46 44.41
N ILE A 1038 6.36 14.29 44.10
CA ILE A 1038 6.11 14.71 42.71
C ILE A 1038 7.12 15.77 42.23
N GLY A 1039 7.62 16.61 43.14
CA GLY A 1039 8.62 17.64 42.82
C GLY A 1039 8.13 18.67 41.80
N LYS A 1040 9.03 19.13 40.93
CA LYS A 1040 8.66 19.99 39.78
C LYS A 1040 8.05 19.13 38.68
N ARG A 1041 6.99 19.64 38.05
CA ARG A 1041 6.24 18.95 37.00
C ARG A 1041 6.26 19.73 35.70
N ASP A 1042 6.09 19.01 34.60
CA ASP A 1042 6.08 19.49 33.22
C ASP A 1042 4.78 19.06 32.52
N TYR A 1043 3.62 19.37 33.11
CA TYR A 1043 2.31 19.04 32.55
C TYR A 1043 2.07 19.72 31.20
N PHE A 1044 2.33 21.04 31.11
CA PHE A 1044 2.15 21.79 29.88
C PHE A 1044 3.15 21.36 28.80
N PRO A 1045 4.46 21.23 29.09
CA PRO A 1045 5.41 20.69 28.11
C PRO A 1045 5.08 19.26 27.65
N GLU A 1046 4.58 18.40 28.55
CA GLU A 1046 4.09 17.05 28.20
C GLU A 1046 2.89 17.14 27.27
N ALA A 1047 1.85 17.91 27.61
CA ALA A 1047 0.67 18.08 26.78
C ALA A 1047 1.00 18.68 25.40
N ASN A 1048 1.90 19.66 25.34
CA ASN A 1048 2.38 20.26 24.10
C ASN A 1048 3.17 19.28 23.23
N PHE A 1049 4.03 18.47 23.86
CA PHE A 1049 4.70 17.38 23.17
C PHE A 1049 3.70 16.36 22.61
N THR A 1050 2.77 15.85 23.43
CA THR A 1050 1.76 14.87 23.02
C THR A 1050 0.89 15.39 21.88
N LEU A 1051 0.42 16.64 21.96
CA LEU A 1051 -0.34 17.28 20.86
C LEU A 1051 0.48 17.38 19.58
N GLY A 1052 1.76 17.75 19.68
CA GLY A 1052 2.68 17.82 18.55
C GLY A 1052 2.92 16.46 17.91
N VAL A 1053 3.02 15.39 18.72
CA VAL A 1053 3.10 14.01 18.24
C VAL A 1053 1.82 13.61 17.51
N LEU A 1054 0.64 13.84 18.09
CA LEU A 1054 -0.64 13.52 17.45
C LEU A 1054 -0.82 14.23 16.09
N LYS A 1055 -0.55 15.55 16.04
CA LYS A 1055 -0.60 16.34 14.79
C LYS A 1055 0.40 15.84 13.73
N SER A 1056 1.55 15.34 14.17
CA SER A 1056 2.54 14.76 13.27
C SER A 1056 2.06 13.41 12.73
N LEU A 1057 1.54 12.55 13.59
CA LEU A 1057 1.04 11.22 13.24
C LEU A 1057 -0.16 11.25 12.29
N GLN A 1058 -0.97 12.30 12.31
CA GLN A 1058 -2.05 12.53 11.33
C GLN A 1058 -1.57 12.60 9.89
N LYS A 1059 -0.31 13.01 9.64
CA LYS A 1059 0.21 13.22 8.29
C LYS A 1059 1.07 12.07 7.80
N VAL A 1060 1.19 11.00 8.59
CA VAL A 1060 2.11 9.89 8.34
C VAL A 1060 1.53 8.90 7.37
N GLU A 1061 2.26 8.59 6.31
CA GLU A 1061 1.91 7.48 5.42
C GLU A 1061 2.59 6.18 5.88
N PHE A 1062 2.17 5.06 5.30
CA PHE A 1062 2.75 3.76 5.60
C PHE A 1062 3.50 3.23 4.38
N SER A 1063 4.79 2.95 4.57
CA SER A 1063 5.67 2.44 3.53
C SER A 1063 6.01 0.98 3.80
N LEU A 1064 6.10 0.19 2.72
CA LEU A 1064 6.49 -1.21 2.79
C LEU A 1064 8.00 -1.31 3.08
N VAL A 1065 8.36 -1.99 4.16
CA VAL A 1065 9.77 -2.16 4.59
C VAL A 1065 10.24 -3.61 4.50
N GLY A 1066 9.33 -4.55 4.35
CA GLY A 1066 9.66 -5.96 4.30
C GLY A 1066 8.44 -6.87 4.30
N HIS A 1067 8.67 -8.14 4.60
CA HIS A 1067 7.62 -9.15 4.76
C HIS A 1067 8.04 -10.25 5.73
N VAL A 1068 7.09 -11.09 6.11
CA VAL A 1068 7.34 -12.31 6.90
C VAL A 1068 7.52 -13.50 5.96
N ASP A 1069 8.62 -14.21 6.08
CA ASP A 1069 8.87 -15.42 5.30
C ASP A 1069 8.04 -16.62 5.79
N VAL A 1070 8.11 -17.73 5.05
CA VAL A 1070 7.32 -18.94 5.34
C VAL A 1070 7.66 -19.58 6.71
N ASN A 1071 8.82 -19.23 7.29
CA ASN A 1071 9.28 -19.71 8.59
C ASN A 1071 8.98 -18.69 9.71
N GLU A 1072 8.05 -17.77 9.48
CA GLU A 1072 7.64 -16.73 10.42
C GLU A 1072 8.79 -15.75 10.76
N ARG A 1073 9.81 -15.64 9.91
CA ARG A 1073 10.93 -14.69 10.11
C ARG A 1073 10.73 -13.42 9.32
N THR A 1074 11.04 -12.29 9.94
CA THR A 1074 10.96 -10.98 9.30
C THR A 1074 12.12 -10.79 8.32
N ARG A 1075 11.80 -10.37 7.09
CA ARG A 1075 12.75 -10.06 6.02
C ARG A 1075 12.54 -8.61 5.61
N PHE A 1076 13.62 -7.82 5.67
CA PHE A 1076 13.57 -6.40 5.33
C PHE A 1076 14.22 -6.16 3.97
N ASN A 1077 13.68 -5.20 3.21
CA ASN A 1077 14.21 -4.80 1.91
C ASN A 1077 15.44 -3.86 2.05
N GLY A 1078 15.83 -3.52 3.28
CA GLY A 1078 16.94 -2.63 3.60
C GLY A 1078 17.35 -2.73 5.08
N ALA A 1079 17.69 -1.59 5.69
CA ALA A 1079 18.03 -1.53 7.12
C ALA A 1079 16.82 -1.90 7.99
N THR A 1080 17.07 -2.61 9.09
CA THR A 1080 16.01 -2.99 10.04
C THR A 1080 15.34 -1.74 10.62
N PRO A 1081 14.03 -1.55 10.41
CA PRO A 1081 13.28 -0.43 10.98
C PRO A 1081 13.19 -0.57 12.50
N GLY A 1082 13.14 0.57 13.20
CA GLY A 1082 13.06 0.60 14.67
C GLY A 1082 11.70 0.10 15.16
N ILE A 1083 10.63 0.51 14.48
CA ILE A 1083 9.26 0.07 14.73
C ILE A 1083 8.60 -0.28 13.40
N TYR A 1084 7.94 -1.42 13.37
CA TYR A 1084 7.25 -1.92 12.19
C TYR A 1084 6.07 -2.79 12.62
N TRP A 1085 5.08 -2.88 11.75
CA TRP A 1085 3.86 -3.64 12.01
C TRP A 1085 3.59 -4.65 10.90
N GLY A 1086 2.96 -5.75 11.28
CA GLY A 1086 2.48 -6.79 10.36
C GLY A 1086 1.18 -7.41 10.87
N LEU A 1087 0.56 -8.22 10.02
CA LEU A 1087 -0.62 -9.00 10.38
C LEU A 1087 -0.21 -10.11 11.35
N ALA A 1088 -0.72 -10.04 12.57
CA ALA A 1088 -0.48 -11.04 13.60
C ALA A 1088 -1.79 -11.50 14.24
N GLU A 1089 -1.77 -12.68 14.84
CA GLU A 1089 -2.90 -13.22 15.58
C GLU A 1089 -2.81 -12.80 17.05
N LYS A 1090 -3.80 -12.03 17.51
CA LYS A 1090 -3.94 -11.57 18.89
C LYS A 1090 -5.37 -11.85 19.38
N ASP A 1091 -5.49 -12.58 20.48
CA ASP A 1091 -6.76 -12.96 21.09
C ASP A 1091 -7.76 -13.65 20.13
N GLY A 1092 -7.25 -14.49 19.22
CA GLY A 1092 -8.06 -15.20 18.22
C GLY A 1092 -8.56 -14.32 17.06
N THR A 1093 -8.08 -13.07 16.97
CA THR A 1093 -8.39 -12.16 15.86
C THR A 1093 -7.12 -11.68 15.16
N LEU A 1094 -7.15 -11.61 13.83
CA LEU A 1094 -6.02 -11.10 13.06
C LEU A 1094 -6.05 -9.57 13.07
N LYS A 1095 -4.96 -8.94 13.54
CA LYS A 1095 -4.82 -7.48 13.61
C LYS A 1095 -3.42 -7.05 13.16
N ILE A 1096 -3.31 -5.82 12.68
CA ILE A 1096 -2.01 -5.21 12.44
C ILE A 1096 -1.42 -4.87 13.81
N SER A 1097 -0.26 -5.44 14.12
CA SER A 1097 0.40 -5.24 15.42
C SER A 1097 1.91 -5.38 15.29
N LYS A 1098 2.63 -5.00 16.35
CA LYS A 1098 4.09 -5.13 16.39
C LYS A 1098 4.44 -6.62 16.44
N PRO A 1099 5.37 -7.11 15.59
CA PRO A 1099 5.83 -8.50 15.59
C PRO A 1099 6.41 -9.01 16.91
N SER A 1100 6.80 -8.13 17.83
CA SER A 1100 7.25 -8.49 19.19
C SER A 1100 6.12 -9.02 20.08
N ASP A 1101 4.88 -8.64 19.79
CA ASP A 1101 3.76 -8.76 20.73
C ASP A 1101 2.90 -10.01 20.45
N SER A 1102 3.02 -10.60 19.26
CA SER A 1102 2.12 -11.64 18.77
C SER A 1102 2.73 -12.47 17.65
N LYS A 1103 2.16 -13.66 17.42
CA LYS A 1103 2.61 -14.56 16.35
C LYS A 1103 2.21 -13.98 14.98
N VAL A 1104 3.20 -13.66 14.15
CA VAL A 1104 2.96 -13.00 12.85
C VAL A 1104 2.60 -14.02 11.77
N VAL A 1105 1.67 -13.63 10.89
CA VAL A 1105 1.21 -14.48 9.79
C VAL A 1105 2.29 -14.54 8.69
N PRO A 1106 2.69 -15.74 8.22
CA PRO A 1106 3.55 -15.89 7.05
C PRO A 1106 3.04 -15.13 5.83
N PHE A 1107 3.95 -14.56 5.04
CA PHE A 1107 3.67 -13.67 3.90
C PHE A 1107 2.98 -12.34 4.26
N SER A 1108 2.85 -12.01 5.56
CA SER A 1108 2.39 -10.68 5.94
C SER A 1108 3.38 -9.63 5.44
N PRO A 1109 2.93 -8.56 4.75
CA PRO A 1109 3.78 -7.39 4.55
C PRO A 1109 4.11 -6.75 5.90
N LEU A 1110 5.28 -6.11 5.95
CA LEU A 1110 5.74 -5.32 7.09
C LEU A 1110 5.78 -3.85 6.68
N ILE A 1111 5.13 -3.00 7.47
CA ILE A 1111 5.00 -1.57 7.21
C ILE A 1111 5.70 -0.75 8.30
N GLU A 1112 6.26 0.39 7.91
CA GLU A 1112 6.79 1.43 8.79
C GLU A 1112 6.13 2.78 8.42
N THR A 1113 6.16 3.73 9.34
CA THR A 1113 5.75 5.11 9.09
C THR A 1113 6.71 5.84 8.14
N ASP A 1114 6.16 6.62 7.21
CA ASP A 1114 6.90 7.56 6.38
C ASP A 1114 6.34 8.98 6.59
N PRO A 1115 7.13 9.92 7.16
CA PRO A 1115 8.51 9.77 7.63
C PRO A 1115 8.64 8.89 8.89
N LYS A 1116 9.87 8.39 9.15
CA LYS A 1116 10.17 7.52 10.29
C LYS A 1116 9.78 8.12 11.63
N LEU A 1117 9.23 7.29 12.50
CA LEU A 1117 8.66 7.72 13.78
C LEU A 1117 9.69 8.36 14.71
N GLU A 1118 10.95 7.91 14.69
CA GLU A 1118 12.02 8.51 15.49
C GLU A 1118 12.32 9.96 15.07
N ASN A 1119 12.18 10.26 13.77
CA ASN A 1119 12.35 11.62 13.25
C ASN A 1119 11.19 12.51 13.68
N LEU A 1120 9.96 12.00 13.63
CA LEU A 1120 8.77 12.70 14.08
C LEU A 1120 8.85 13.05 15.56
N LEU A 1121 9.23 12.08 16.41
CA LEU A 1121 9.37 12.32 17.85
C LEU A 1121 10.48 13.32 18.15
N SER A 1122 11.61 13.23 17.44
CA SER A 1122 12.70 14.20 17.60
C SER A 1122 12.27 15.62 17.23
N GLN A 1123 11.42 15.77 16.20
CA GLN A 1123 10.81 17.06 15.85
C GLN A 1123 9.82 17.52 16.92
N SER A 1124 8.95 16.65 17.43
CA SER A 1124 8.01 17.00 18.51
C SER A 1124 8.73 17.44 19.78
N TYR A 1125 9.81 16.76 20.17
CA TYR A 1125 10.66 17.18 21.30
C TYR A 1125 11.28 18.56 21.07
N ALA A 1126 11.81 18.82 19.86
CA ALA A 1126 12.37 20.12 19.51
C ALA A 1126 11.31 21.24 19.54
N ASN A 1127 10.11 20.98 18.99
CA ASN A 1127 9.00 21.94 18.99
C ASN A 1127 8.49 22.26 20.40
N ALA A 1128 8.53 21.27 21.30
CA ALA A 1128 8.18 21.45 22.71
C ALA A 1128 9.30 22.06 23.57
N ASN A 1129 10.47 22.37 22.99
CA ASN A 1129 11.68 22.81 23.70
C ASN A 1129 12.13 21.83 24.80
N LEU A 1130 12.05 20.52 24.51
CA LEU A 1130 12.38 19.45 25.45
C LEU A 1130 13.59 18.64 24.98
N PRO A 1131 14.41 18.12 25.92
CA PRO A 1131 15.48 17.19 25.56
C PRO A 1131 14.90 15.89 24.99
N ASN A 1132 15.50 15.39 23.91
CA ASN A 1132 15.08 14.15 23.27
C ASN A 1132 15.04 12.99 24.27
N GLY A 1133 13.92 12.27 24.30
CA GLY A 1133 13.71 11.11 25.15
C GLY A 1133 13.22 11.41 26.57
N LYS A 1134 12.92 12.67 26.91
CA LYS A 1134 12.40 13.06 28.24
C LYS A 1134 11.17 12.26 28.67
N PHE A 1135 10.25 12.00 27.74
CA PHE A 1135 9.02 11.24 27.96
C PHE A 1135 9.06 9.84 27.32
N GLY A 1136 10.26 9.33 27.03
CA GLY A 1136 10.46 8.03 26.40
C GLY A 1136 10.73 8.08 24.89
N ASN A 1137 10.91 6.90 24.30
CA ASN A 1137 11.17 6.72 22.87
C ASN A 1137 9.90 6.19 22.16
N ALA A 1138 10.00 5.99 20.85
CA ALA A 1138 8.89 5.54 20.02
C ALA A 1138 8.24 4.23 20.49
N SER A 1139 9.03 3.30 21.01
CA SER A 1139 8.54 1.97 21.37
C SER A 1139 7.87 1.95 22.74
N THR A 1140 8.27 2.85 23.63
CA THR A 1140 7.65 3.03 24.95
C THR A 1140 6.47 3.99 24.94
N LEU A 1141 6.45 4.95 24.02
CA LEU A 1141 5.42 5.99 23.96
C LEU A 1141 4.17 5.53 23.19
N LEU A 1142 4.32 4.68 22.17
CA LEU A 1142 3.20 4.24 21.33
C LEU A 1142 2.76 2.80 21.64
N PRO A 1143 1.44 2.54 21.71
CA PRO A 1143 0.35 3.50 21.51
C PRO A 1143 0.21 4.49 22.69
N LEU A 1144 -0.27 5.70 22.40
CA LEU A 1144 -0.64 6.69 23.41
C LEU A 1144 -1.93 6.21 24.09
N ASP A 1145 -1.85 6.01 25.41
CA ASP A 1145 -2.97 5.54 26.22
C ASP A 1145 -3.83 6.72 26.70
N PHE A 1146 -5.04 6.80 26.15
CA PHE A 1146 -6.10 7.71 26.54
C PHE A 1146 -7.33 6.97 27.09
N SER A 1147 -7.14 5.73 27.55
CA SER A 1147 -8.24 4.92 28.12
C SER A 1147 -8.65 5.35 29.54
N LYS A 1148 -7.88 6.23 30.17
CA LYS A 1148 -8.06 6.67 31.57
C LYS A 1148 -8.90 7.94 31.71
#